data_AF-A0A367QIS9-F1
#
_entry.id   AF-A0A367QIS9-F1
#
_cell.length_a   1.000
_cell.length_b   1.000
_cell.length_c   1.000
_cell.angle_alpha   90.00
_cell.angle_beta   90.00
_cell.angle_gamma   90.00
#
_symmetry.space_group_name_H-M   'P 1'
#
loop_
_entity.id
_entity.type
_entity.pdbx_description
1 polymer ?
#
loop_
_entity_poly.entity_id
_entity_poly.type
_entity_poly.pdbx_seq_one_letter_code
_entity_poly.pdbx_strand_id
1 'polypeptide(L)'
;MTSEIVIIGGGVIGLAIAIELKLRGTNVTVLCRDFQAAATHAAAGMLAPDAEKISDGAMRSLCWRSRALYADWTRKLEELTSLNTNYWPCGILAPVFEDDTGTRGRGDAKKEDTGTRGRGDAEKSLTASPRLPVSASSSPAYWLDKQAIHQYQPGLGAEVVGGWWYPEDAQVDNKALAHVLRIAAESIGVELKDGVTVEGFLQQQGQVVGVQTNAGVIRAAHYVLASGAWSNELLPLPVRPRKGQMLSLRVPEFVPELPLKRILYGQNIYIVPRRDRSLIIGATNEDVGFTPHNTPDGIQTLLQAAIRVYPQLKNYPIQEFWWGFRPGTPDELPILGASHCQNLTLATGHYRNGILLAPVTAALIADFILEQKSDSLLADFHYSRFQSQPSTPTLMLTHSANFSNGHRTADAMNRVSTNSSLVIAGKSFQSRLMTGTGKYRSIEEMQQSIAASECEIVTVAVRRVQTKAPGHEGLAEALDWTKIWMLPNTAGCQTAEEAIRVARLGREMAKLLGQEDNNFIKLEVIPDPKYLLPDPIGTLQAAEQLVKEGFAVLPYINADPMLAKRLEDVGCATVMPLASPIGSGQGLKTTANIQIIIENAGIPVVVDAGIGSPSEAAQAMELGADALLINSAIALSQNPAAMARAMNLATIAGRLAYLAGRMPIKDYASASSPLTGTITS
;
A
#
# COMPACT_ATOMS: atom_id res chain seq x y z
N MET A 1 -35.47 -15.71 20.77
CA MET A 1 -34.29 -16.58 20.66
C MET A 1 -33.08 -15.67 20.66
N THR A 2 -32.16 -15.81 21.60
CA THR A 2 -30.91 -15.04 21.61
C THR A 2 -30.08 -15.48 20.42
N SER A 3 -29.89 -14.60 19.44
CA SER A 3 -29.07 -14.89 18.24
C SER A 3 -27.63 -15.19 18.66
N GLU A 4 -27.09 -16.30 18.14
CA GLU A 4 -25.70 -16.71 18.34
C GLU A 4 -24.80 -15.97 17.34
N ILE A 5 -23.77 -15.30 17.83
CA ILE A 5 -22.82 -14.52 17.03
C ILE A 5 -21.42 -15.09 17.23
N VAL A 6 -20.73 -15.39 16.11
CA VAL A 6 -19.34 -15.82 16.12
C VAL A 6 -18.44 -14.69 15.62
N ILE A 7 -17.45 -14.31 16.43
CA ILE A 7 -16.43 -13.32 16.08
C ILE A 7 -15.12 -14.05 15.78
N ILE A 8 -14.57 -13.82 14.59
CA ILE A 8 -13.30 -14.37 14.15
C ILE A 8 -12.20 -13.35 14.43
N GLY A 9 -11.40 -13.57 15.47
CA GLY A 9 -10.29 -12.71 15.88
C GLY A 9 -10.43 -12.18 17.32
N GLY A 10 -9.44 -12.50 18.15
CA GLY A 10 -9.38 -12.14 19.57
C GLY A 10 -8.56 -10.88 19.89
N GLY A 11 -8.30 -10.02 18.91
CA GLY A 11 -7.62 -8.74 19.14
C GLY A 11 -8.53 -7.70 19.80
N VAL A 12 -7.99 -6.50 20.05
CA VAL A 12 -8.73 -5.38 20.68
C VAL A 12 -10.08 -5.08 20.02
N ILE A 13 -10.15 -5.16 18.68
CA ILE A 13 -11.39 -4.91 17.92
C ILE A 13 -12.42 -5.99 18.17
N GLY A 14 -12.03 -7.26 18.01
CA GLY A 14 -12.93 -8.40 18.19
C GLY A 14 -13.45 -8.51 19.62
N LEU A 15 -12.58 -8.33 20.62
CA LEU A 15 -12.99 -8.34 22.03
C LEU A 15 -13.89 -7.15 22.38
N ALA A 16 -13.60 -5.95 21.88
CA ALA A 16 -14.45 -4.78 22.12
C ALA A 16 -15.87 -5.00 21.54
N ILE A 17 -15.97 -5.51 20.31
CA ILE A 17 -17.25 -5.87 19.68
C ILE A 17 -17.97 -6.96 20.50
N ALA A 18 -17.23 -7.98 20.96
CA ALA A 18 -17.79 -9.09 21.73
C ALA A 18 -18.47 -8.61 23.02
N ILE A 19 -17.78 -7.72 23.76
CA ILE A 19 -18.28 -7.16 25.01
C ILE A 19 -19.53 -6.32 24.74
N GLU A 20 -19.48 -5.43 23.74
CA GLU A 20 -20.60 -4.56 23.40
C GLU A 20 -21.85 -5.37 23.01
N LEU A 21 -21.69 -6.39 22.16
CA LEU A 21 -22.78 -7.29 21.76
C LEU A 21 -23.33 -8.10 22.94
N LYS A 22 -22.46 -8.58 23.84
CA LYS A 22 -22.87 -9.39 25.00
C LYS A 22 -23.63 -8.56 26.03
N LEU A 23 -23.19 -7.32 26.30
CA LEU A 23 -23.90 -6.39 27.17
C LEU A 23 -25.30 -6.04 26.65
N ARG A 24 -25.53 -6.16 25.34
CA ARG A 24 -26.84 -5.97 24.69
C ARG A 24 -27.66 -7.27 24.56
N GLY A 25 -27.26 -8.34 25.26
CA GLY A 25 -28.06 -9.55 25.44
C GLY A 25 -27.89 -10.64 24.37
N THR A 26 -26.83 -10.61 23.56
CA THR A 26 -26.54 -11.67 22.59
C THR A 26 -25.64 -12.77 23.16
N ASN A 27 -25.66 -13.95 22.52
CA ASN A 27 -24.67 -15.00 22.81
C ASN A 27 -23.50 -14.84 21.85
N VAL A 28 -22.30 -14.67 22.39
CA VAL A 28 -21.11 -14.37 21.60
C VAL A 28 -20.03 -15.41 21.88
N THR A 29 -19.48 -15.97 20.80
CA THR A 29 -18.29 -16.81 20.84
C THR A 29 -17.18 -16.13 20.04
N VAL A 30 -16.00 -15.97 20.63
CA VAL A 30 -14.81 -15.43 19.95
C VAL A 30 -13.86 -16.58 19.64
N LEU A 31 -13.53 -16.74 18.37
CA LEU A 31 -12.56 -17.73 17.89
C LEU A 31 -11.21 -17.04 17.68
N CYS A 32 -10.16 -17.57 18.29
CA CYS A 32 -8.81 -17.06 18.13
C CYS A 32 -7.82 -18.21 17.95
N ARG A 33 -6.94 -18.07 16.96
CA ARG A 33 -5.80 -18.97 16.76
C ARG A 33 -4.78 -18.84 17.88
N ASP A 34 -4.46 -17.60 18.26
CA ASP A 34 -3.52 -17.24 19.32
C ASP A 34 -3.79 -15.80 19.74
N PHE A 35 -4.22 -15.60 20.99
CA PHE A 35 -4.45 -14.26 21.53
C PHE A 35 -3.18 -13.40 21.60
N GLN A 36 -2.01 -14.01 21.80
CA GLN A 36 -0.73 -13.29 21.92
C GLN A 36 -0.21 -12.79 20.57
N ALA A 37 -0.61 -13.41 19.47
CA ALA A 37 -0.21 -13.01 18.11
C ALA A 37 -0.89 -11.71 17.62
N ALA A 38 -1.88 -11.18 18.35
CA ALA A 38 -2.61 -10.00 17.93
C ALA A 38 -1.72 -8.74 17.90
N ALA A 39 -1.92 -7.89 16.88
CA ALA A 39 -1.24 -6.60 16.74
C ALA A 39 -1.41 -5.69 17.98
N THR A 40 -2.48 -5.90 18.75
CA THR A 40 -2.74 -5.25 20.04
C THR A 40 -1.55 -5.33 20.99
N HIS A 41 -0.88 -6.48 21.09
CA HIS A 41 0.24 -6.67 22.02
C HIS A 41 1.50 -5.91 21.60
N ALA A 42 1.67 -5.67 20.30
CA ALA A 42 2.80 -4.94 19.76
C ALA A 42 2.59 -3.42 19.71
N ALA A 43 1.35 -2.93 19.82
CA ALA A 43 1.04 -1.50 19.68
C ALA A 43 1.67 -0.63 20.79
N ALA A 44 1.74 0.69 20.56
CA ALA A 44 2.19 1.65 21.57
C ALA A 44 1.04 2.16 22.47
N GLY A 45 -0.22 2.00 22.05
CA GLY A 45 -1.38 2.47 22.79
C GLY A 45 -1.57 4.00 22.79
N MET A 46 -1.08 4.70 21.77
CA MET A 46 -1.37 6.12 21.58
C MET A 46 -2.81 6.35 21.10
N LEU A 47 -3.42 7.43 21.59
CA LEU A 47 -4.77 7.89 21.25
C LEU A 47 -4.65 9.28 20.65
N ALA A 48 -4.20 9.34 19.40
CA ALA A 48 -3.49 10.50 18.86
C ALA A 48 -4.03 11.04 17.51
N PRO A 49 -5.34 11.29 17.35
CA PRO A 49 -5.87 11.80 16.08
C PRO A 49 -5.20 13.10 15.60
N ASP A 50 -4.85 13.99 16.53
CA ASP A 50 -4.35 15.32 16.18
C ASP A 50 -2.83 15.29 15.94
N ALA A 51 -2.06 14.67 16.85
CA ALA A 51 -0.62 14.57 16.71
C ALA A 51 -0.18 13.77 15.47
N GLU A 52 -0.96 12.74 15.08
CA GLU A 52 -0.71 11.97 13.85
C GLU A 52 -1.19 12.69 12.58
N LYS A 53 -1.89 13.83 12.71
CA LYS A 53 -2.38 14.65 11.60
C LYS A 53 -3.19 13.84 10.57
N ILE A 54 -4.14 13.03 11.05
CA ILE A 54 -5.01 12.21 10.20
C ILE A 54 -5.67 13.11 9.14
N SER A 55 -5.34 12.91 7.86
CA SER A 55 -5.69 13.82 6.76
C SER A 55 -7.12 13.64 6.27
N ASP A 56 -7.62 12.40 6.21
CA ASP A 56 -8.97 12.07 5.75
C ASP A 56 -10.05 12.55 6.73
N GLY A 57 -11.12 13.14 6.17
CA GLY A 57 -12.19 13.75 6.97
C GLY A 57 -13.06 12.74 7.72
N ALA A 58 -13.38 11.61 7.11
CA ALA A 58 -14.19 10.55 7.73
C ALA A 58 -13.39 9.84 8.82
N MET A 59 -12.13 9.49 8.53
CA MET A 59 -11.22 8.87 9.50
C MET A 59 -10.97 9.77 10.70
N ARG A 60 -10.71 11.07 10.47
CA ARG A 60 -10.53 12.03 11.56
C ARG A 60 -11.77 12.12 12.44
N SER A 61 -12.95 12.20 11.83
CA SER A 61 -14.23 12.23 12.55
C SER A 61 -14.45 10.97 13.38
N LEU A 62 -14.14 9.79 12.81
CA LEU A 62 -14.22 8.52 13.51
C LEU A 62 -13.25 8.47 14.71
N CYS A 63 -12.01 8.90 14.51
CA CYS A 63 -10.99 8.94 15.57
C CYS A 63 -11.37 9.89 16.71
N TRP A 64 -11.87 11.11 16.41
CA TRP A 64 -12.32 12.04 17.44
C TRP A 64 -13.51 11.50 18.23
N ARG A 65 -14.49 10.89 17.55
CA ARG A 65 -15.61 10.21 18.23
C ARG A 65 -15.11 9.10 19.14
N SER A 66 -14.15 8.30 18.69
CA SER A 66 -13.58 7.22 19.49
C SER A 66 -12.81 7.73 20.72
N ARG A 67 -12.00 8.78 20.55
CA ARG A 67 -11.26 9.42 21.64
C ARG A 67 -12.19 9.98 22.71
N ALA A 68 -13.31 10.58 22.30
CA ALA A 68 -14.33 11.09 23.23
C ALA A 68 -14.99 9.98 24.06
N LEU A 69 -15.05 8.74 23.55
CA LEU A 69 -15.60 7.59 24.28
C LEU A 69 -14.59 6.97 25.27
N TYR A 70 -13.30 7.25 25.12
CA TYR A 70 -12.25 6.41 25.72
C TYR A 70 -12.27 6.42 27.24
N ALA A 71 -12.42 7.59 27.87
CA ALA A 71 -12.41 7.71 29.34
C ALA A 71 -13.55 6.92 30.00
N ASP A 72 -14.76 7.03 29.46
CA ASP A 72 -15.91 6.29 29.96
C ASP A 72 -15.83 4.80 29.62
N TRP A 73 -15.32 4.46 28.43
CA TRP A 73 -15.16 3.08 28.00
C TRP A 73 -14.18 2.33 28.88
N THR A 74 -13.00 2.90 29.15
CA THR A 74 -12.02 2.28 30.05
C THR A 74 -12.56 2.19 31.46
N ARG A 75 -13.20 3.25 31.99
CA ARG A 75 -13.81 3.21 33.32
C ARG A 75 -14.81 2.06 33.48
N LYS A 76 -15.70 1.85 32.52
CA LYS A 76 -16.66 0.73 32.54
C LYS A 76 -15.97 -0.63 32.53
N LEU A 77 -14.91 -0.80 31.74
CA LEU A 77 -14.12 -2.03 31.71
C LEU A 77 -13.40 -2.29 33.03
N GLU A 78 -12.85 -1.24 33.64
CA GLU A 78 -12.19 -1.31 34.95
C GLU A 78 -13.20 -1.63 36.06
N GLU A 79 -14.41 -1.05 36.02
CA GLU A 79 -15.51 -1.36 36.94
C GLU A 79 -15.95 -2.84 36.81
N LEU A 80 -16.02 -3.37 35.58
CA LEU A 80 -16.41 -4.76 35.31
C LEU A 80 -15.38 -5.80 35.77
N THR A 81 -14.09 -5.43 35.82
CA THR A 81 -12.98 -6.37 36.04
C THR A 81 -12.21 -6.14 37.32
N SER A 82 -12.34 -4.96 37.93
CA SER A 82 -11.46 -4.46 39.00
C SER A 82 -9.97 -4.38 38.62
N LEU A 83 -9.66 -4.39 37.32
CA LEU A 83 -8.30 -4.27 36.78
C LEU A 83 -8.14 -2.91 36.10
N ASN A 84 -6.93 -2.37 36.02
CA ASN A 84 -6.68 -1.06 35.42
C ASN A 84 -6.19 -1.17 33.96
N THR A 85 -6.76 -0.37 33.07
CA THR A 85 -6.32 -0.24 31.67
C THR A 85 -5.11 0.68 31.49
N ASN A 86 -4.77 1.43 32.55
CA ASN A 86 -3.77 2.49 32.58
C ASN A 86 -4.02 3.58 31.52
N TYR A 87 -5.29 3.93 31.29
CA TYR A 87 -5.63 5.12 30.52
C TYR A 87 -5.01 6.38 31.15
N TRP A 88 -4.38 7.20 30.32
CA TRP A 88 -3.70 8.41 30.75
C TRP A 88 -3.93 9.53 29.73
N PRO A 89 -4.79 10.53 30.06
CA PRO A 89 -4.98 11.73 29.24
C PRO A 89 -3.82 12.70 29.43
N CYS A 90 -2.64 12.30 28.96
CA CYS A 90 -1.39 13.01 29.21
C CYS A 90 -1.03 14.05 28.14
N GLY A 91 -1.80 14.13 27.05
CA GLY A 91 -1.44 14.90 25.87
C GLY A 91 -0.21 14.38 25.14
N ILE A 92 0.06 14.99 23.99
CA ILE A 92 1.19 14.70 23.13
C ILE A 92 1.93 15.99 22.79
N LEU A 93 3.25 15.97 22.95
CA LEU A 93 4.14 17.04 22.54
C LEU A 93 4.92 16.60 21.30
N ALA A 94 4.90 17.40 20.24
CA ALA A 94 5.57 17.10 18.99
C ALA A 94 6.69 18.11 18.68
N PRO A 95 7.93 17.86 19.14
CA PRO A 95 9.08 18.71 18.88
C PRO A 95 9.39 18.84 17.37
N VAL A 96 9.85 20.02 16.96
CA VAL A 96 10.23 20.36 15.59
C VAL A 96 11.71 20.76 15.55
N PHE A 97 12.44 20.26 14.56
CA PHE A 97 13.87 20.54 14.33
C PHE A 97 14.06 21.63 13.25
N GLU A 98 15.26 22.18 13.12
CA GLU A 98 15.57 23.26 12.17
C GLU A 98 15.55 22.79 10.70
N ASP A 99 16.12 21.62 10.40
CA ASP A 99 16.13 21.04 9.04
C ASP A 99 14.72 20.70 8.52
N ASP A 100 13.77 20.52 9.44
CA ASP A 100 12.36 20.27 9.16
C ASP A 100 11.64 21.53 8.63
N THR A 101 12.25 22.72 8.70
CA THR A 101 11.62 23.97 8.28
C THR A 101 11.62 24.18 6.77
N GLY A 102 12.42 23.43 6.00
CA GLY A 102 12.50 23.51 4.53
C GLY A 102 11.27 23.01 3.76
N THR A 103 10.35 22.32 4.44
CA THR A 103 9.02 21.93 3.91
C THR A 103 7.86 22.44 4.78
N ARG A 104 8.15 23.16 5.86
CA ARG A 104 7.15 23.64 6.81
C ARG A 104 7.02 25.15 6.67
N GLY A 105 6.19 25.56 5.72
CA GLY A 105 5.88 26.94 5.44
C GLY A 105 5.45 27.70 6.70
N ARG A 106 6.19 28.79 7.00
CA ARG A 106 5.61 30.00 7.57
C ARG A 106 4.52 30.50 6.61
N GLY A 107 3.31 29.92 6.69
CA GLY A 107 2.20 30.23 5.79
C GLY A 107 0.87 30.48 6.50
N ASP A 108 0.60 29.83 7.64
CA ASP A 108 -0.77 29.79 8.20
C ASP A 108 -0.94 30.57 9.51
N ALA A 109 -0.18 31.65 9.68
CA ALA A 109 -0.36 32.59 10.78
C ALA A 109 -0.56 34.00 10.22
N LYS A 110 -1.68 34.23 9.52
CA LYS A 110 -2.38 35.53 9.36
C LYS A 110 -3.53 35.39 8.37
N LYS A 111 -4.75 35.21 8.86
CA LYS A 111 -5.99 35.84 8.38
C LYS A 111 -7.22 35.20 9.04
N GLU A 112 -7.45 35.51 10.30
CA GLU A 112 -8.82 35.56 10.84
C GLU A 112 -8.85 36.71 11.85
N ASP A 113 -9.41 37.84 11.41
CA ASP A 113 -10.38 38.65 12.13
C ASP A 113 -10.36 40.08 11.56
N THR A 114 -11.44 40.46 10.88
CA THR A 114 -12.06 41.79 11.02
C THR A 114 -13.39 41.77 10.29
N GLY A 115 -14.45 41.64 11.07
CA GLY A 115 -15.67 42.41 10.84
C GLY A 115 -16.91 41.59 10.50
N THR A 116 -17.77 41.39 11.50
CA THR A 116 -19.04 42.15 11.54
C THR A 116 -19.66 42.09 12.94
N ARG A 117 -19.99 43.27 13.47
CA ARG A 117 -20.83 43.46 14.66
C ARG A 117 -22.29 43.14 14.32
N GLY A 118 -22.96 42.38 15.17
CA GLY A 118 -24.42 42.25 15.20
C GLY A 118 -24.88 41.73 16.57
N ARG A 119 -25.53 42.62 17.34
CA ARG A 119 -26.17 42.37 18.65
C ARG A 119 -27.43 41.52 18.52
N GLY A 120 -27.80 40.79 19.58
CA GLY A 120 -29.20 40.43 19.86
C GLY A 120 -29.46 39.16 20.71
N ASP A 121 -29.50 39.34 22.03
CA ASP A 121 -30.48 38.84 23.02
C ASP A 121 -30.94 37.35 23.13
N ALA A 122 -30.61 36.78 24.31
CA ALA A 122 -31.46 36.18 25.36
C ALA A 122 -32.39 34.94 25.13
N GLU A 123 -32.08 33.91 25.95
CA GLU A 123 -32.98 33.07 26.79
C GLU A 123 -34.16 32.24 26.19
N LYS A 124 -34.09 30.89 26.26
CA LYS A 124 -34.87 30.00 27.20
C LYS A 124 -34.93 28.51 26.80
N SER A 125 -34.93 27.68 27.85
CA SER A 125 -35.71 26.43 28.07
C SER A 125 -35.04 25.06 27.90
N LEU A 126 -35.10 24.31 29.01
CA LEU A 126 -34.84 22.88 29.21
C LEU A 126 -35.90 22.00 28.54
N THR A 127 -35.52 20.82 28.01
CA THR A 127 -36.16 19.49 28.26
C THR A 127 -35.51 18.34 27.43
N ALA A 128 -35.09 17.28 28.14
CA ALA A 128 -35.13 15.84 27.84
C ALA A 128 -34.51 15.17 26.58
N SER A 129 -33.72 14.11 26.86
CA SER A 129 -33.24 12.95 26.07
C SER A 129 -31.74 12.97 25.69
N PRO A 130 -30.96 11.89 25.95
CA PRO A 130 -29.52 11.87 25.69
C PRO A 130 -29.27 11.68 24.20
N ARG A 131 -29.24 12.78 23.45
CA ARG A 131 -28.73 12.81 22.08
C ARG A 131 -27.21 12.97 22.13
N LEU A 132 -26.51 12.07 21.43
CA LEU A 132 -25.08 12.14 21.15
C LEU A 132 -24.70 13.57 20.70
N PRO A 133 -23.63 14.19 21.24
CA PRO A 133 -23.27 15.54 20.83
C PRO A 133 -22.73 15.52 19.40
N VAL A 134 -23.52 16.09 18.48
CA VAL A 134 -23.10 16.41 17.11
C VAL A 134 -22.49 17.81 17.14
N SER A 135 -21.19 17.90 17.43
CA SER A 135 -20.25 18.93 16.93
C SER A 135 -18.85 18.74 17.54
N ALA A 136 -18.11 17.73 17.07
CA ALA A 136 -16.67 17.61 17.36
C ALA A 136 -15.88 18.23 16.18
N SER A 137 -15.97 19.54 16.00
CA SER A 137 -15.21 20.26 14.98
C SER A 137 -14.06 21.03 15.64
N SER A 138 -12.86 20.47 15.52
CA SER A 138 -11.55 20.95 15.99
C SER A 138 -11.22 20.69 17.47
N SER A 139 -10.08 20.02 17.65
CA SER A 139 -9.37 19.85 18.92
C SER A 139 -8.24 20.90 18.97
N PRO A 140 -8.04 21.61 20.10
CA PRO A 140 -7.10 22.72 20.16
C PRO A 140 -5.66 22.23 20.12
N ALA A 141 -4.86 22.75 19.18
CA ALA A 141 -3.42 22.53 19.10
C ALA A 141 -2.67 23.83 19.38
N TYR A 142 -1.61 23.77 20.19
CA TYR A 142 -0.87 24.96 20.62
C TYR A 142 0.57 24.88 20.14
N TRP A 143 1.04 25.90 19.43
CA TRP A 143 2.45 26.04 19.12
C TRP A 143 3.22 26.57 20.32
N LEU A 144 4.29 25.89 20.70
CA LEU A 144 5.26 26.33 21.70
C LEU A 144 6.57 26.68 20.98
N ASP A 145 7.05 27.91 21.16
CA ASP A 145 8.37 28.29 20.67
C ASP A 145 9.49 27.55 21.42
N LYS A 146 10.74 27.75 21.00
CA LYS A 146 11.91 27.09 21.59
C LYS A 146 12.00 27.28 23.11
N GLN A 147 11.75 28.48 23.63
CA GLN A 147 11.86 28.71 25.06
C GLN A 147 10.71 28.02 25.80
N ALA A 148 9.49 28.19 25.30
CA ALA A 148 8.29 27.63 25.89
C ALA A 148 8.32 26.09 25.91
N ILE A 149 8.73 25.44 24.82
CA ILE A 149 8.75 23.98 24.75
C ILE A 149 9.78 23.36 25.70
N HIS A 150 10.96 23.98 25.84
CA HIS A 150 12.00 23.50 26.77
C HIS A 150 11.65 23.76 28.23
N GLN A 151 10.91 24.83 28.52
CA GLN A 151 10.33 25.04 29.85
C GLN A 151 9.21 24.04 30.13
N TYR A 152 8.38 23.75 29.12
CA TYR A 152 7.25 22.83 29.25
C TYR A 152 7.69 21.37 29.40
N GLN A 153 8.73 20.96 28.66
CA GLN A 153 9.37 19.66 28.76
C GLN A 153 10.91 19.82 28.74
N PRO A 154 11.54 19.79 29.92
CA PRO A 154 13.00 19.78 30.02
C PRO A 154 13.62 18.52 29.43
N GLY A 155 14.85 18.64 28.94
CA GLY A 155 15.66 17.52 28.44
C GLY A 155 15.48 17.18 26.95
N LEU A 156 14.65 17.93 26.21
CA LEU A 156 14.58 17.83 24.75
C LEU A 156 15.93 18.16 24.09
N GLY A 157 16.16 17.61 22.89
CA GLY A 157 17.36 17.88 22.09
C GLY A 157 17.58 19.39 21.81
N ALA A 158 18.83 19.84 21.80
CA ALA A 158 19.18 21.26 21.64
C ALA A 158 18.80 21.85 20.27
N GLU A 159 18.68 20.99 19.26
CA GLU A 159 18.24 21.30 17.89
C GLU A 159 16.73 21.56 17.77
N VAL A 160 15.96 21.31 18.83
CA VAL A 160 14.52 21.60 18.83
C VAL A 160 14.32 23.12 18.78
N VAL A 161 13.55 23.59 17.80
CA VAL A 161 13.25 25.03 17.56
C VAL A 161 11.86 25.44 18.03
N GLY A 162 11.04 24.47 18.44
CA GLY A 162 9.67 24.64 18.92
C GLY A 162 8.91 23.32 18.82
N GLY A 163 7.60 23.35 18.95
CA GLY A 163 6.77 22.18 18.70
C GLY A 163 5.30 22.37 19.01
N TRP A 164 4.51 21.38 18.61
CA TRP A 164 3.06 21.40 18.80
C TRP A 164 2.66 20.64 20.06
N TRP A 165 1.74 21.21 20.83
CA TRP A 165 1.13 20.60 22.00
C TRP A 165 -0.33 20.26 21.72
N TYR A 166 -0.67 18.98 21.88
CA TYR A 166 -2.01 18.42 21.70
C TYR A 166 -2.53 17.90 23.05
N PRO A 167 -3.25 18.70 23.84
CA PRO A 167 -3.66 18.34 25.19
C PRO A 167 -4.73 17.26 25.26
N GLU A 168 -5.57 17.15 24.23
CA GLU A 168 -6.69 16.20 24.23
C GLU A 168 -6.28 14.80 23.79
N ASP A 169 -5.12 14.66 23.15
CA ASP A 169 -4.56 13.35 22.82
C ASP A 169 -4.11 12.62 24.10
N ALA A 170 -4.08 11.28 24.04
CA ALA A 170 -3.91 10.47 25.23
C ALA A 170 -3.14 9.18 24.93
N GLN A 171 -3.05 8.31 25.93
CA GLN A 171 -2.58 6.96 25.79
C GLN A 171 -3.36 5.99 26.67
N VAL A 172 -3.22 4.70 26.36
CA VAL A 172 -3.62 3.57 27.19
C VAL A 172 -2.50 2.54 27.15
N ASP A 173 -2.33 1.74 28.20
CA ASP A 173 -1.45 0.59 28.14
C ASP A 173 -2.13 -0.51 27.32
N ASN A 174 -1.58 -0.79 26.14
CA ASN A 174 -2.15 -1.74 25.20
C ASN A 174 -2.13 -3.19 25.73
N LYS A 175 -1.11 -3.57 26.52
CA LYS A 175 -1.01 -4.92 27.12
C LYS A 175 -2.02 -5.04 28.27
N ALA A 176 -2.12 -4.01 29.10
CA ALA A 176 -3.13 -3.97 30.17
C ALA A 176 -4.56 -3.95 29.60
N LEU A 177 -4.83 -3.14 28.57
CA LEU A 177 -6.12 -3.08 27.89
C LEU A 177 -6.51 -4.45 27.28
N ALA A 178 -5.58 -5.13 26.61
CA ALA A 178 -5.84 -6.47 26.06
C ALA A 178 -6.23 -7.46 27.16
N HIS A 179 -5.52 -7.42 28.28
CA HIS A 179 -5.82 -8.26 29.44
C HIS A 179 -7.19 -7.94 30.04
N VAL A 180 -7.48 -6.65 30.28
CA VAL A 180 -8.78 -6.19 30.81
C VAL A 180 -9.93 -6.60 29.89
N LEU A 181 -9.79 -6.42 28.56
CA LEU A 181 -10.82 -6.82 27.60
C LEU A 181 -11.09 -8.32 27.64
N ARG A 182 -10.04 -9.15 27.73
CA ARG A 182 -10.21 -10.61 27.82
C ARG A 182 -10.98 -10.99 29.08
N ILE A 183 -10.55 -10.46 30.24
CA ILE A 183 -11.21 -10.74 31.53
C ILE A 183 -12.64 -10.20 31.56
N ALA A 184 -12.88 -9.02 30.98
CA ALA A 184 -14.21 -8.43 30.87
C ALA A 184 -15.14 -9.28 30.00
N ALA A 185 -14.66 -9.79 28.87
CA ALA A 185 -15.43 -10.67 28.00
C ALA A 185 -15.80 -11.98 28.71
N GLU A 186 -14.83 -12.62 29.38
CA GLU A 186 -15.06 -13.84 30.17
C GLU A 186 -16.06 -13.59 31.32
N SER A 187 -15.92 -12.47 32.06
CA SER A 187 -16.74 -12.19 33.26
C SER A 187 -18.21 -11.95 32.94
N ILE A 188 -18.53 -11.42 31.76
CA ILE A 188 -19.91 -11.21 31.30
C ILE A 188 -20.44 -12.39 30.46
N GLY A 189 -19.66 -13.47 30.32
CA GLY A 189 -20.10 -14.72 29.69
C GLY A 189 -19.98 -14.75 28.16
N VAL A 190 -18.98 -14.09 27.58
CA VAL A 190 -18.52 -14.35 26.21
C VAL A 190 -17.72 -15.65 26.22
N GLU A 191 -18.00 -16.56 25.29
CA GLU A 191 -17.21 -17.79 25.14
C GLU A 191 -15.94 -17.50 24.33
N LEU A 192 -14.77 -17.63 24.95
CA LEU A 192 -13.49 -17.48 24.27
C LEU A 192 -12.90 -18.85 23.91
N LYS A 193 -12.64 -19.09 22.62
CA LYS A 193 -11.99 -20.32 22.13
C LYS A 193 -10.60 -19.99 21.60
N ASP A 194 -9.60 -20.25 22.43
CA ASP A 194 -8.18 -20.15 22.06
C ASP A 194 -7.70 -21.41 21.32
N GLY A 195 -6.66 -21.28 20.49
CA GLY A 195 -6.16 -22.37 19.66
C GLY A 195 -7.11 -22.83 18.54
N VAL A 196 -8.22 -22.11 18.31
CA VAL A 196 -9.20 -22.41 17.27
C VAL A 196 -8.94 -21.53 16.06
N THR A 197 -8.34 -22.13 15.04
CA THR A 197 -8.04 -21.46 13.76
C THR A 197 -9.22 -21.63 12.82
N VAL A 198 -9.79 -20.52 12.39
CA VAL A 198 -10.74 -20.51 11.27
C VAL A 198 -9.94 -20.64 9.98
N GLU A 199 -10.32 -21.60 9.14
CA GLU A 199 -9.65 -21.93 7.88
C GLU A 199 -10.45 -21.46 6.66
N GLY A 200 -11.75 -21.21 6.84
CA GLY A 200 -12.61 -20.69 5.78
C GLY A 200 -14.08 -20.55 6.17
N PHE A 201 -14.85 -19.89 5.30
CA PHE A 201 -16.30 -19.73 5.43
C PHE A 201 -17.05 -20.74 4.57
N LEU A 202 -18.05 -21.41 5.16
CA LEU A 202 -19.02 -22.21 4.42
C LEU A 202 -20.18 -21.31 4.00
N GLN A 203 -20.37 -21.12 2.70
CA GLN A 203 -21.35 -20.18 2.15
C GLN A 203 -22.44 -20.90 1.35
N GLN A 204 -23.68 -20.49 1.51
CA GLN A 204 -24.84 -20.96 0.75
C GLN A 204 -25.80 -19.79 0.50
N GLN A 205 -26.18 -19.58 -0.75
CA GLN A 205 -27.18 -18.56 -1.15
C GLN A 205 -26.90 -17.14 -0.60
N GLY A 206 -25.63 -16.72 -0.56
CA GLY A 206 -25.26 -15.38 -0.06
C GLY A 206 -25.27 -15.24 1.47
N GLN A 207 -25.30 -16.35 2.21
CA GLN A 207 -25.17 -16.39 3.66
C GLN A 207 -24.05 -17.35 4.08
N VAL A 208 -23.42 -17.06 5.21
CA VAL A 208 -22.50 -17.98 5.89
C VAL A 208 -23.34 -18.95 6.71
N VAL A 209 -23.19 -20.25 6.44
CA VAL A 209 -23.89 -21.35 7.16
C VAL A 209 -22.99 -22.04 8.19
N GLY A 210 -21.70 -21.70 8.21
CA GLY A 210 -20.70 -22.25 9.11
C GLY A 210 -19.32 -21.63 8.87
N VAL A 211 -18.45 -21.70 9.87
CA VAL A 211 -17.00 -21.50 9.71
C VAL A 211 -16.28 -22.82 9.90
N GLN A 212 -15.41 -23.16 8.95
CA GLN A 212 -14.53 -24.32 9.04
C GLN A 212 -13.37 -23.98 9.96
N THR A 213 -13.09 -24.84 10.95
CA THR A 213 -11.97 -24.66 11.88
C THR A 213 -11.18 -25.96 12.05
N ASN A 214 -9.99 -25.86 12.63
CA ASN A 214 -9.19 -27.02 13.05
C ASN A 214 -9.88 -27.89 14.12
N ALA A 215 -10.94 -27.39 14.77
CA ALA A 215 -11.73 -28.11 15.77
C ALA A 215 -13.11 -28.57 15.23
N GLY A 216 -13.33 -28.48 13.92
CA GLY A 216 -14.61 -28.81 13.26
C GLY A 216 -15.41 -27.57 12.84
N VAL A 217 -16.64 -27.78 12.38
CA VAL A 217 -17.50 -26.70 11.87
C VAL A 217 -18.26 -26.03 13.01
N ILE A 218 -18.17 -24.70 13.11
CA ILE A 218 -18.93 -23.89 14.07
C ILE A 218 -20.02 -23.12 13.32
N ARG A 219 -21.25 -23.19 13.82
CA ARG A 219 -22.43 -22.53 13.24
C ARG A 219 -22.92 -21.41 14.14
N ALA A 220 -23.43 -20.35 13.55
CA ALA A 220 -24.00 -19.19 14.23
C ALA A 220 -25.02 -18.51 13.32
N ALA A 221 -25.86 -17.65 13.90
CA ALA A 221 -26.79 -16.83 13.12
C ALA A 221 -26.06 -15.71 12.38
N HIS A 222 -25.03 -15.12 13.01
CA HIS A 222 -24.25 -14.02 12.45
C HIS A 222 -22.76 -14.18 12.71
N TYR A 223 -21.93 -13.63 11.83
CA TYR A 223 -20.48 -13.72 11.90
C TYR A 223 -19.82 -12.34 11.81
N VAL A 224 -18.70 -12.14 12.51
CA VAL A 224 -17.90 -10.92 12.42
C VAL A 224 -16.45 -11.27 12.10
N LEU A 225 -15.92 -10.75 11.00
CA LEU A 225 -14.50 -10.90 10.64
C LEU A 225 -13.68 -9.75 11.24
N ALA A 226 -12.90 -10.05 12.27
CA ALA A 226 -12.03 -9.13 13.00
C ALA A 226 -10.59 -9.68 13.16
N SER A 227 -10.11 -10.44 12.17
CA SER A 227 -8.83 -11.16 12.21
C SER A 227 -7.60 -10.31 11.85
N GLY A 228 -7.73 -8.98 11.84
CA GLY A 228 -6.62 -8.05 11.63
C GLY A 228 -5.85 -8.33 10.34
N ALA A 229 -4.51 -8.44 10.42
CA ALA A 229 -3.65 -8.56 9.24
C ALA A 229 -3.88 -9.87 8.47
N TRP A 230 -4.50 -10.86 9.11
CA TRP A 230 -4.84 -12.17 8.54
C TRP A 230 -6.22 -12.19 7.88
N SER A 231 -6.96 -11.07 7.84
CA SER A 231 -8.29 -11.05 7.21
C SER A 231 -8.27 -11.44 5.73
N ASN A 232 -7.18 -11.13 5.02
CA ASN A 232 -7.03 -11.52 3.61
C ASN A 232 -6.86 -13.04 3.39
N GLU A 233 -6.51 -13.81 4.43
CA GLU A 233 -6.42 -15.28 4.34
C GLU A 233 -7.81 -15.94 4.32
N LEU A 234 -8.85 -15.23 4.81
CA LEU A 234 -10.21 -15.77 4.93
C LEU A 234 -11.19 -15.19 3.90
N LEU A 235 -10.97 -13.95 3.47
CA LEU A 235 -11.73 -13.27 2.42
C LEU A 235 -10.77 -12.38 1.62
N PRO A 236 -10.98 -12.17 0.31
CA PRO A 236 -10.10 -11.36 -0.54
C PRO A 236 -10.26 -9.85 -0.26
N LEU A 237 -9.96 -9.43 0.96
CA LEU A 237 -9.97 -8.04 1.39
C LEU A 237 -8.58 -7.46 1.19
N PRO A 238 -8.43 -6.18 0.76
CA PRO A 238 -7.13 -5.57 0.52
C PRO A 238 -6.40 -5.19 1.82
N VAL A 239 -6.39 -6.07 2.82
CA VAL A 239 -5.68 -5.90 4.09
C VAL A 239 -4.33 -6.62 4.00
N ARG A 240 -3.25 -5.90 4.27
CA ARG A 240 -1.88 -6.43 4.26
C ARG A 240 -1.17 -6.16 5.60
N PRO A 241 -0.26 -7.05 6.02
CA PRO A 241 0.57 -6.80 7.20
C PRO A 241 1.56 -5.66 6.95
N ARG A 242 1.57 -4.67 7.84
CA ARG A 242 2.63 -3.65 7.92
C ARG A 242 3.43 -3.88 9.18
N LYS A 243 4.67 -4.34 9.02
CA LYS A 243 5.53 -4.68 10.16
C LYS A 243 5.98 -3.40 10.86
N GLY A 244 5.94 -3.42 12.19
CA GLY A 244 6.53 -2.39 13.04
C GLY A 244 7.39 -3.00 14.12
N GLN A 245 8.65 -2.61 14.14
CA GLN A 245 9.61 -2.94 15.18
C GLN A 245 9.56 -1.89 16.28
N MET A 246 9.80 -2.33 17.51
CA MET A 246 9.68 -1.53 18.72
C MET A 246 10.70 -1.96 19.76
N LEU A 247 10.98 -1.04 20.69
CA LEU A 247 11.80 -1.31 21.86
C LEU A 247 11.26 -0.57 23.07
N SER A 248 11.69 -0.99 24.26
CA SER A 248 11.41 -0.26 25.49
C SER A 248 12.68 -0.04 26.30
N LEU A 249 12.71 1.12 26.96
CA LEU A 249 13.75 1.50 27.91
C LEU A 249 13.14 1.59 29.32
N ARG A 250 13.99 1.45 30.33
CA ARG A 250 13.63 1.69 31.74
C ARG A 250 14.16 3.04 32.18
N VAL A 251 13.31 3.88 32.79
CA VAL A 251 13.80 5.06 33.52
C VAL A 251 14.56 4.55 34.76
N PRO A 252 15.86 4.85 34.91
CA PRO A 252 16.66 4.35 36.04
C PRO A 252 16.11 4.78 37.40
N GLU A 253 16.22 3.92 38.41
CA GLU A 253 15.69 4.18 39.76
C GLU A 253 16.30 5.43 40.44
N PHE A 254 17.53 5.81 40.06
CA PHE A 254 18.18 7.02 40.57
C PHE A 254 17.52 8.33 40.09
N VAL A 255 16.67 8.27 39.06
CA VAL A 255 15.86 9.43 38.64
C VAL A 255 14.63 9.48 39.56
N PRO A 256 14.45 10.54 40.37
CA PRO A 256 13.43 10.53 41.43
C PRO A 256 11.98 10.60 40.90
N GLU A 257 11.77 11.28 39.78
CA GLU A 257 10.46 11.41 39.13
C GLU A 257 10.49 10.91 37.68
N LEU A 258 9.31 10.62 37.13
CA LEU A 258 9.20 10.31 35.70
C LEU A 258 9.61 11.54 34.86
N PRO A 259 10.62 11.40 33.98
CA PRO A 259 11.15 12.52 33.21
C PRO A 259 10.19 13.00 32.11
N LEU A 260 9.30 12.11 31.65
CA LEU A 260 8.28 12.39 30.66
C LEU A 260 6.90 12.14 31.30
N LYS A 261 6.06 13.19 31.33
CA LYS A 261 4.67 13.13 31.81
C LYS A 261 3.66 13.11 30.66
N ARG A 262 4.14 13.06 29.42
CA ARG A 262 3.40 13.12 28.15
C ARG A 262 4.18 12.41 27.05
N ILE A 263 3.51 12.04 25.97
CA ILE A 263 4.16 11.40 24.82
C ILE A 263 4.99 12.43 24.06
N LEU A 264 6.18 12.04 23.61
CA LEU A 264 6.93 12.79 22.61
C LEU A 264 6.67 12.18 21.22
N TYR A 265 6.31 13.00 20.24
CA TYR A 265 6.06 12.59 18.87
C TYR A 265 6.98 13.34 17.90
N GLY A 266 8.04 12.68 17.46
CA GLY A 266 9.00 13.23 16.50
C GLY A 266 8.77 12.73 15.07
N GLN A 267 9.65 13.09 14.16
CA GLN A 267 9.62 12.58 12.79
C GLN A 267 9.89 11.08 12.78
N ASN A 268 8.89 10.28 12.43
CA ASN A 268 8.94 8.81 12.37
C ASN A 268 9.31 8.13 13.70
N ILE A 269 9.10 8.80 14.84
CA ILE A 269 9.40 8.25 16.16
C ILE A 269 8.39 8.76 17.19
N TYR A 270 8.05 7.92 18.15
CA TYR A 270 7.34 8.30 19.36
C TYR A 270 8.01 7.68 20.59
N ILE A 271 7.93 8.40 21.71
CA ILE A 271 8.39 7.96 23.02
C ILE A 271 7.19 8.07 23.96
N VAL A 272 6.63 6.92 24.34
CA VAL A 272 5.42 6.82 25.15
C VAL A 272 5.82 6.43 26.58
N PRO A 273 5.72 7.34 27.56
CA PRO A 273 6.03 7.01 28.94
C PRO A 273 4.88 6.26 29.62
N ARG A 274 5.24 5.27 30.45
CA ARG A 274 4.29 4.56 31.32
C ARG A 274 4.56 4.90 32.79
N ARG A 275 3.51 4.73 33.62
CA ARG A 275 3.59 4.97 35.07
C ARG A 275 4.53 4.00 35.78
N ASP A 276 4.72 2.82 35.21
CA ASP A 276 5.61 1.80 35.75
C ASP A 276 7.10 2.08 35.49
N ARG A 277 7.46 3.26 34.93
CA ARG A 277 8.82 3.67 34.53
C ARG A 277 9.35 3.07 33.23
N SER A 278 8.53 2.37 32.45
CA SER A 278 8.89 1.99 31.09
C SER A 278 8.68 3.15 30.09
N LEU A 279 9.53 3.21 29.07
CA LEU A 279 9.43 4.13 27.94
C LEU A 279 9.34 3.29 26.67
N ILE A 280 8.19 3.32 26.02
CA ILE A 280 7.95 2.59 24.76
C ILE A 280 8.41 3.46 23.61
N ILE A 281 9.28 2.92 22.76
CA ILE A 281 9.85 3.61 21.60
C ILE A 281 9.42 2.87 20.34
N GLY A 282 8.87 3.62 19.40
CA GLY A 282 8.56 3.06 18.10
C GLY A 282 8.16 4.11 17.08
N ALA A 283 7.89 3.71 15.85
CA ALA A 283 8.12 2.37 15.35
C ALA A 283 8.51 2.43 13.88
N THR A 284 9.19 1.38 13.41
CA THR A 284 9.36 1.20 11.97
C THR A 284 8.01 0.94 11.28
N ASN A 285 8.00 1.10 9.97
CA ASN A 285 6.87 0.81 9.11
C ASN A 285 7.39 0.15 7.83
N GLU A 286 7.23 -1.17 7.75
CA GLU A 286 7.88 -2.00 6.73
C GLU A 286 6.85 -2.80 5.93
N ASP A 287 6.98 -2.78 4.61
CA ASP A 287 6.23 -3.62 3.68
C ASP A 287 7.02 -4.89 3.34
N VAL A 288 7.05 -5.82 4.30
CA VAL A 288 7.84 -7.06 4.19
C VAL A 288 6.97 -8.30 4.43
N GLY A 289 5.66 -8.19 4.24
CA GLY A 289 4.74 -9.29 4.55
C GLY A 289 4.77 -9.68 6.04
N PHE A 290 4.61 -10.97 6.31
CA PHE A 290 4.67 -11.55 7.66
C PHE A 290 6.10 -11.92 8.13
N THR A 291 7.14 -11.27 7.60
CA THR A 291 8.52 -11.55 8.01
C THR A 291 8.75 -11.22 9.49
N PRO A 292 9.05 -12.20 10.36
CA PRO A 292 9.17 -11.99 11.80
C PRO A 292 10.51 -11.31 12.18
N HIS A 293 10.68 -11.09 13.49
CA HIS A 293 11.90 -10.62 14.17
C HIS A 293 12.28 -9.16 13.95
N ASN A 294 13.04 -8.60 14.88
CA ASN A 294 13.64 -7.29 14.72
C ASN A 294 14.94 -7.38 13.92
N THR A 295 15.34 -6.28 13.29
CA THR A 295 16.60 -6.10 12.58
C THR A 295 17.50 -5.14 13.35
N PRO A 296 18.84 -5.34 13.34
CA PRO A 296 19.76 -4.38 13.94
C PRO A 296 19.60 -2.96 13.39
N ASP A 297 19.37 -2.84 12.09
CA ASP A 297 19.14 -1.57 11.39
C ASP A 297 17.87 -0.85 11.88
N GLY A 298 16.76 -1.58 12.03
CA GLY A 298 15.51 -1.03 12.56
C GLY A 298 15.66 -0.53 13.99
N ILE A 299 16.28 -1.33 14.86
CA ILE A 299 16.53 -0.94 16.27
C ILE A 299 17.49 0.24 16.37
N GLN A 300 18.57 0.26 15.58
CA GLN A 300 19.51 1.37 15.54
C GLN A 300 18.83 2.67 15.10
N THR A 301 18.00 2.60 14.05
CA THR A 301 17.23 3.75 13.56
C THR A 301 16.31 4.32 14.64
N LEU A 302 15.59 3.46 15.37
CA LEU A 302 14.70 3.89 16.45
C LEU A 302 15.47 4.53 17.62
N LEU A 303 16.60 3.94 18.02
CA LEU A 303 17.45 4.49 19.08
C LEU A 303 18.02 5.85 18.69
N GLN A 304 18.54 6.00 17.48
CA GLN A 304 19.08 7.27 16.99
C GLN A 304 18.02 8.36 16.97
N ALA A 305 16.83 8.07 16.43
CA ALA A 305 15.73 9.02 16.39
C ALA A 305 15.24 9.40 17.80
N ALA A 306 15.08 8.43 18.70
CA ALA A 306 14.64 8.68 20.07
C ALA A 306 15.67 9.48 20.89
N ILE A 307 16.97 9.18 20.73
CA ILE A 307 18.06 9.93 21.39
C ILE A 307 18.14 11.36 20.84
N ARG A 308 17.90 11.57 19.54
CA ARG A 308 17.85 12.93 18.98
C ARG A 308 16.74 13.77 19.62
N VAL A 309 15.55 13.18 19.80
CA VAL A 309 14.42 13.84 20.46
C VAL A 309 14.68 14.06 21.95
N TYR A 310 15.21 13.05 22.65
CA TYR A 310 15.42 13.06 24.09
C TYR A 310 16.80 12.47 24.47
N PRO A 311 17.88 13.29 24.47
CA PRO A 311 19.26 12.80 24.55
C PRO A 311 19.63 11.95 25.77
N GLN A 312 18.93 12.12 26.89
CA GLN A 312 19.19 11.34 28.10
C GLN A 312 18.88 9.84 27.97
N LEU A 313 18.06 9.45 26.98
CA LEU A 313 17.74 8.04 26.70
C LEU A 313 18.98 7.21 26.38
N LYS A 314 20.07 7.84 25.90
CA LYS A 314 21.34 7.15 25.59
C LYS A 314 21.93 6.38 26.78
N ASN A 315 21.56 6.75 28.00
CA ASN A 315 22.06 6.14 29.24
C ASN A 315 21.01 5.26 29.93
N TYR A 316 19.84 5.05 29.33
CA TYR A 316 18.76 4.28 29.95
C TYR A 316 18.88 2.80 29.57
N PRO A 317 18.69 1.87 30.53
CA PRO A 317 18.70 0.45 30.23
C PRO A 317 17.63 0.06 29.21
N ILE A 318 18.02 -0.70 28.19
CA ILE A 318 17.10 -1.36 27.27
C ILE A 318 16.45 -2.54 27.99
N GLN A 319 15.12 -2.70 27.88
CA GLN A 319 14.39 -3.79 28.50
C GLN A 319 14.05 -4.91 27.51
N GLU A 320 13.35 -4.58 26.42
CA GLU A 320 12.91 -5.56 25.44
C GLU A 320 12.86 -4.97 24.01
N PHE A 321 12.92 -5.87 23.03
CA PHE A 321 12.69 -5.61 21.62
C PHE A 321 11.55 -6.50 21.13
N TRP A 322 10.61 -5.97 20.37
CA TRP A 322 9.51 -6.77 19.81
C TRP A 322 9.03 -6.19 18.47
N TRP A 323 8.18 -6.92 17.77
CA TRP A 323 7.56 -6.50 16.52
C TRP A 323 6.09 -6.88 16.47
N GLY A 324 5.34 -6.28 15.54
CA GLY A 324 3.97 -6.68 15.23
C GLY A 324 3.54 -6.31 13.82
N PHE A 325 2.40 -6.86 13.40
CA PHE A 325 1.85 -6.69 12.06
C PHE A 325 0.56 -5.88 12.11
N ARG A 326 0.62 -4.63 11.67
CA ARG A 326 -0.55 -3.76 11.60
C ARG A 326 -1.40 -4.14 10.39
N PRO A 327 -2.74 -4.18 10.50
CA PRO A 327 -3.62 -4.49 9.38
C PRO A 327 -3.84 -3.25 8.50
N GLY A 328 -2.99 -3.04 7.49
CA GLY A 328 -3.10 -1.87 6.61
C GLY A 328 -3.90 -2.13 5.33
N THR A 329 -4.72 -1.18 4.92
CA THR A 329 -5.35 -1.12 3.58
C THR A 329 -4.59 -0.16 2.64
N PRO A 330 -4.85 -0.14 1.32
CA PRO A 330 -4.18 0.76 0.39
C PRO A 330 -4.42 2.24 0.67
N ASP A 331 -5.60 2.58 1.21
CA ASP A 331 -6.02 3.93 1.57
C ASP A 331 -5.80 4.25 3.07
N GLU A 332 -5.23 3.30 3.83
CA GLU A 332 -5.04 3.36 5.28
C GLU A 332 -6.32 3.51 6.12
N LEU A 333 -7.50 3.33 5.52
CA LEU A 333 -8.82 3.37 6.18
C LEU A 333 -9.31 1.97 6.59
N PRO A 334 -9.98 1.81 7.74
CA PRO A 334 -10.54 0.52 8.15
C PRO A 334 -11.62 0.02 7.19
N ILE A 335 -11.87 -1.29 7.22
CA ILE A 335 -13.00 -1.94 6.53
C ILE A 335 -14.04 -2.31 7.57
N LEU A 336 -15.16 -1.59 7.56
CA LEU A 336 -16.24 -1.70 8.54
C LEU A 336 -17.59 -1.91 7.83
N GLY A 337 -18.49 -2.67 8.46
CA GLY A 337 -19.88 -2.81 8.02
C GLY A 337 -20.18 -4.12 7.29
N ALA A 338 -21.16 -4.10 6.39
CA ALA A 338 -21.61 -5.30 5.68
C ALA A 338 -20.49 -5.96 4.84
N SER A 339 -20.57 -7.27 4.66
CA SER A 339 -19.81 -7.99 3.63
C SER A 339 -20.72 -8.34 2.44
N HIS A 340 -20.20 -9.13 1.48
CA HIS A 340 -21.01 -9.71 0.40
C HIS A 340 -21.99 -10.79 0.89
N CYS A 341 -21.80 -11.32 2.10
CA CYS A 341 -22.75 -12.23 2.76
C CYS A 341 -23.62 -11.47 3.77
N GLN A 342 -24.93 -11.71 3.75
CA GLN A 342 -25.92 -10.95 4.55
C GLN A 342 -25.68 -11.04 6.06
N ASN A 343 -25.22 -12.19 6.55
CA ASN A 343 -24.99 -12.45 7.96
C ASN A 343 -23.50 -12.46 8.34
N LEU A 344 -22.67 -11.72 7.58
CA LEU A 344 -21.25 -11.54 7.85
C LEU A 344 -20.90 -10.06 7.82
N THR A 345 -20.35 -9.57 8.94
CA THR A 345 -19.92 -8.19 9.13
C THR A 345 -18.39 -8.12 9.17
N LEU A 346 -17.82 -7.08 8.57
CA LEU A 346 -16.39 -6.82 8.53
C LEU A 346 -16.02 -5.76 9.58
N ALA A 347 -14.94 -6.00 10.31
CA ALA A 347 -14.36 -5.05 11.27
C ALA A 347 -12.83 -5.26 11.34
N THR A 348 -12.11 -4.83 10.30
CA THR A 348 -10.65 -5.04 10.17
C THR A 348 -9.97 -3.84 9.51
N GLY A 349 -8.66 -3.90 9.28
CA GLY A 349 -7.94 -2.88 8.51
C GLY A 349 -7.60 -1.59 9.26
N HIS A 350 -7.70 -1.55 10.60
CA HIS A 350 -7.49 -0.33 11.40
C HIS A 350 -6.05 0.22 11.43
N TYR A 351 -5.11 -0.41 10.70
CA TYR A 351 -3.72 0.00 10.57
C TYR A 351 -3.06 0.42 11.90
N ARG A 352 -2.67 1.69 12.03
CA ARG A 352 -2.00 2.28 13.20
C ARG A 352 -2.97 2.69 14.32
N ASN A 353 -4.27 2.72 14.04
CA ASN A 353 -5.30 3.31 14.91
C ASN A 353 -6.22 2.28 15.57
N GLY A 354 -5.93 0.98 15.51
CA GLY A 354 -6.79 -0.07 16.07
C GLY A 354 -7.08 0.05 17.57
N ILE A 355 -6.10 0.50 18.37
CA ILE A 355 -6.34 0.78 19.80
C ILE A 355 -7.30 1.95 19.95
N LEU A 356 -7.00 3.09 19.31
CA LEU A 356 -7.83 4.29 19.34
C LEU A 356 -9.26 4.03 18.86
N LEU A 357 -9.46 3.22 17.83
CA LEU A 357 -10.75 3.00 17.19
C LEU A 357 -11.59 1.89 17.81
N ALA A 358 -11.06 1.13 18.77
CA ALA A 358 -11.77 0.01 19.38
C ALA A 358 -13.17 0.37 19.94
N PRO A 359 -13.35 1.40 20.79
CA PRO A 359 -14.66 1.68 21.37
C PRO A 359 -15.70 2.14 20.34
N VAL A 360 -15.33 3.02 19.40
CA VAL A 360 -16.29 3.47 18.38
C VAL A 360 -16.63 2.35 17.40
N THR A 361 -15.65 1.50 17.04
CA THR A 361 -15.90 0.35 16.17
C THR A 361 -16.88 -0.61 16.83
N ALA A 362 -16.69 -0.92 18.12
CA ALA A 362 -17.58 -1.79 18.86
C ALA A 362 -19.02 -1.26 18.88
N ALA A 363 -19.20 0.03 19.22
CA ALA A 363 -20.52 0.66 19.26
C ALA A 363 -21.21 0.64 17.89
N LEU A 364 -20.52 1.06 16.83
CA LEU A 364 -21.09 1.15 15.48
C LEU A 364 -21.44 -0.24 14.90
N ILE A 365 -20.57 -1.23 15.11
CA ILE A 365 -20.81 -2.59 14.63
C ILE A 365 -21.94 -3.26 15.41
N ALA A 366 -22.05 -3.04 16.72
CA ALA A 366 -23.17 -3.54 17.51
C ALA A 366 -24.50 -2.90 17.09
N ASP A 367 -24.55 -1.58 16.89
CA ASP A 367 -25.71 -0.86 16.35
C ASP A 367 -26.11 -1.44 14.97
N PHE A 368 -25.14 -1.67 14.09
CA PHE A 368 -25.37 -2.23 12.76
C PHE A 368 -25.96 -3.65 12.82
N ILE A 369 -25.41 -4.53 13.64
CA ILE A 369 -25.84 -5.94 13.74
C ILE A 369 -27.21 -6.07 14.41
N LEU A 370 -27.47 -5.32 15.50
CA LEU A 370 -28.65 -5.53 16.34
C LEU A 370 -29.85 -4.65 15.94
N GLU A 371 -29.59 -3.44 15.48
CA GLU A 371 -30.65 -2.44 15.23
C GLU A 371 -30.86 -2.18 13.73
N GLN A 372 -30.05 -2.79 12.85
CA GLN A 372 -29.97 -2.47 11.42
C GLN A 372 -29.74 -0.97 11.16
N LYS A 373 -29.16 -0.28 12.13
CA LYS A 373 -28.93 1.16 12.08
C LYS A 373 -27.54 1.41 11.52
N SER A 374 -27.47 1.80 10.25
CA SER A 374 -26.20 2.21 9.65
C SER A 374 -25.94 3.68 9.95
N ASP A 375 -24.90 3.95 10.73
CA ASP A 375 -24.31 5.29 10.84
C ASP A 375 -23.78 5.74 9.48
N SER A 376 -23.93 7.01 9.14
CA SER A 376 -23.47 7.56 7.85
C SER A 376 -21.96 7.40 7.68
N LEU A 377 -21.18 7.43 8.77
CA LEU A 377 -19.73 7.23 8.71
C LEU A 377 -19.33 5.83 8.22
N LEU A 378 -20.16 4.80 8.42
CA LEU A 378 -19.82 3.45 7.97
C LEU A 378 -19.75 3.33 6.44
N ALA A 379 -20.43 4.23 5.72
CA ALA A 379 -20.39 4.24 4.25
C ALA A 379 -18.98 4.49 3.71
N ASP A 380 -18.22 5.39 4.36
CA ASP A 380 -16.84 5.72 3.99
C ASP A 380 -15.87 4.56 4.23
N PHE A 381 -16.24 3.64 5.12
CA PHE A 381 -15.43 2.46 5.51
C PHE A 381 -15.94 1.15 4.91
N HIS A 382 -16.93 1.20 4.03
CA HIS A 382 -17.48 0.00 3.40
C HIS A 382 -16.47 -0.63 2.41
N TYR A 383 -16.40 -1.96 2.35
CA TYR A 383 -15.42 -2.67 1.52
C TYR A 383 -15.58 -2.42 0.02
N SER A 384 -16.79 -2.04 -0.43
CA SER A 384 -17.08 -1.76 -1.84
C SER A 384 -16.33 -0.56 -2.40
N ARG A 385 -15.73 0.31 -1.58
CA ARG A 385 -14.88 1.40 -2.08
C ARG A 385 -13.63 0.89 -2.82
N PHE A 386 -13.26 -0.37 -2.59
CA PHE A 386 -12.20 -1.06 -3.32
C PHE A 386 -12.73 -1.84 -4.53
N GLN A 387 -14.05 -1.84 -4.75
CA GLN A 387 -14.66 -2.40 -5.95
C GLN A 387 -14.86 -1.25 -6.93
N SER A 388 -14.36 -1.40 -8.15
CA SER A 388 -14.51 -0.43 -9.22
C SER A 388 -15.99 -0.08 -9.41
N GLN A 389 -16.39 1.19 -9.26
CA GLN A 389 -17.73 1.60 -9.62
C GLN A 389 -17.91 1.43 -11.14
N PRO A 390 -19.01 0.82 -11.62
CA PRO A 390 -19.40 0.97 -13.01
C PRO A 390 -19.72 2.44 -13.23
N SER A 391 -19.06 3.07 -14.20
CA SER A 391 -19.34 4.44 -14.60
C SER A 391 -20.83 4.61 -14.93
N THR A 392 -21.41 5.64 -14.33
CA THR A 392 -22.82 6.06 -14.42
C THR A 392 -23.29 6.16 -15.88
N PRO A 393 -24.50 5.70 -16.23
CA PRO A 393 -24.97 5.65 -17.62
C PRO A 393 -25.31 7.05 -18.13
N THR A 394 -24.56 7.54 -19.11
CA THR A 394 -24.94 8.72 -19.90
C THR A 394 -26.19 8.38 -20.72
N LEU A 395 -27.27 9.12 -20.46
CA LEU A 395 -28.59 9.04 -21.11
C LEU A 395 -28.49 9.05 -22.64
N MET A 396 -28.94 7.96 -23.29
CA MET A 396 -29.28 7.93 -24.71
C MET A 396 -30.78 8.17 -24.87
N LEU A 397 -31.15 9.30 -25.50
CA LEU A 397 -32.50 9.64 -25.92
C LEU A 397 -32.95 8.74 -27.09
N THR A 398 -33.87 7.84 -26.75
CA THR A 398 -35.06 7.36 -27.50
C THR A 398 -35.13 7.49 -29.03
N HIS A 399 -35.30 6.33 -29.70
CA HIS A 399 -36.36 5.96 -30.67
C HIS A 399 -35.83 4.88 -31.64
N SER A 400 -36.53 3.81 -32.03
CA SER A 400 -37.90 3.34 -31.82
C SER A 400 -37.96 1.81 -31.96
N ALA A 401 -38.84 1.20 -31.15
CA ALA A 401 -39.69 0.01 -31.39
C ALA A 401 -39.27 -0.96 -32.54
N ASN A 402 -39.19 -2.27 -32.35
CA ASN A 402 -40.37 -3.13 -32.11
C ASN A 402 -40.01 -4.63 -32.19
N PHE A 403 -40.75 -5.39 -31.39
CA PHE A 403 -41.20 -6.78 -31.55
C PHE A 403 -40.23 -7.98 -31.51
N SER A 404 -40.56 -8.82 -30.53
CA SER A 404 -40.92 -10.25 -30.66
C SER A 404 -39.86 -11.31 -30.34
N ASN A 405 -40.30 -12.22 -29.47
CA ASN A 405 -39.72 -13.52 -29.16
C ASN A 405 -39.31 -14.26 -30.44
N GLY A 406 -38.01 -14.52 -30.57
CA GLY A 406 -37.47 -15.41 -31.58
C GLY A 406 -36.28 -16.17 -31.02
N HIS A 407 -36.47 -17.47 -30.76
CA HIS A 407 -35.37 -18.42 -30.74
C HIS A 407 -34.52 -18.25 -32.00
N ARG A 408 -33.22 -18.00 -31.83
CA ARG A 408 -32.09 -18.18 -32.78
C ARG A 408 -30.87 -17.49 -32.14
N THR A 409 -29.62 -17.91 -32.22
CA THR A 409 -28.89 -19.08 -32.73
C THR A 409 -27.47 -18.90 -32.18
N ALA A 410 -26.67 -19.96 -32.21
CA ALA A 410 -25.28 -19.99 -31.78
C ALA A 410 -24.37 -19.01 -32.55
N ASP A 411 -24.38 -17.71 -32.19
CA ASP A 411 -23.49 -16.71 -32.81
C ASP A 411 -22.88 -15.67 -31.83
N ALA A 412 -23.10 -15.82 -30.52
CA ALA A 412 -22.50 -14.92 -29.50
C ALA A 412 -21.13 -15.39 -28.98
N MET A 413 -20.39 -16.18 -29.77
CA MET A 413 -19.08 -16.73 -29.39
C MET A 413 -17.87 -16.12 -30.13
N ASN A 414 -18.06 -15.09 -30.97
CA ASN A 414 -16.96 -14.50 -31.74
C ASN A 414 -16.78 -12.99 -31.48
N ARG A 415 -16.07 -12.65 -30.40
CA ARG A 415 -15.17 -11.48 -30.34
C ARG A 415 -13.93 -11.83 -29.51
N VAL A 416 -13.12 -12.76 -30.01
CA VAL A 416 -11.69 -12.80 -29.67
C VAL A 416 -11.08 -11.57 -30.32
N SER A 417 -10.56 -10.61 -29.54
CA SER A 417 -9.95 -9.41 -30.12
C SER A 417 -8.71 -9.81 -30.92
N THR A 418 -8.66 -9.40 -32.19
CA THR A 418 -7.52 -9.67 -33.08
C THR A 418 -6.24 -9.03 -32.53
N ASN A 419 -5.12 -9.74 -32.63
CA ASN A 419 -3.80 -9.27 -32.20
C ASN A 419 -3.42 -7.99 -32.96
N SER A 420 -3.65 -6.82 -32.36
CA SER A 420 -3.28 -5.53 -32.95
C SER A 420 -1.77 -5.33 -32.89
N SER A 421 -1.23 -4.58 -33.85
CA SER A 421 0.17 -4.16 -33.84
C SER A 421 0.48 -3.26 -32.63
N LEU A 422 1.74 -3.25 -32.20
CA LEU A 422 2.24 -2.33 -31.18
C LEU A 422 2.40 -0.94 -31.79
N VAL A 423 1.81 0.09 -31.19
CA VAL A 423 1.93 1.47 -31.67
C VAL A 423 2.63 2.32 -30.62
N ILE A 424 3.76 2.93 -30.98
CA ILE A 424 4.51 3.86 -30.12
C ILE A 424 4.72 5.16 -30.91
N ALA A 425 4.34 6.30 -30.34
CA ALA A 425 4.45 7.62 -30.98
C ALA A 425 3.97 7.65 -32.44
N GLY A 426 2.84 6.97 -32.73
CA GLY A 426 2.24 6.90 -34.07
C GLY A 426 2.88 5.90 -35.05
N LYS A 427 3.99 5.24 -34.68
CA LYS A 427 4.63 4.21 -35.50
C LYS A 427 4.18 2.81 -35.06
N SER A 428 3.82 1.98 -36.04
CA SER A 428 3.35 0.60 -35.83
C SER A 428 4.47 -0.43 -35.98
N PHE A 429 4.47 -1.42 -35.11
CA PHE A 429 5.41 -2.55 -35.06
C PHE A 429 4.63 -3.87 -34.92
N GLN A 430 5.06 -4.90 -35.63
CA GLN A 430 4.56 -6.27 -35.51
C GLN A 430 5.16 -6.99 -34.30
N SER A 431 6.43 -6.74 -34.01
CA SER A 431 7.13 -7.34 -32.88
C SER A 431 6.91 -6.54 -31.60
N ARG A 432 6.67 -7.29 -30.50
CA ARG A 432 6.57 -6.75 -29.14
C ARG A 432 7.84 -7.00 -28.32
N LEU A 433 8.87 -7.58 -28.94
CA LEU A 433 10.18 -7.78 -28.34
C LEU A 433 11.15 -6.71 -28.87
N MET A 434 11.81 -6.02 -27.95
CA MET A 434 12.93 -5.11 -28.21
C MET A 434 14.20 -5.72 -27.62
N THR A 435 15.34 -5.53 -28.28
CA THR A 435 16.66 -5.94 -27.76
C THR A 435 17.68 -4.82 -27.93
N GLY A 436 18.94 -5.06 -27.58
CA GLY A 436 20.02 -4.08 -27.74
C GLY A 436 21.24 -4.65 -28.45
N THR A 437 22.24 -3.79 -28.59
CA THR A 437 23.54 -4.11 -29.22
C THR A 437 24.67 -4.29 -28.18
N GLY A 438 24.30 -4.30 -26.90
CA GLY A 438 25.23 -4.33 -25.77
C GLY A 438 25.63 -5.75 -25.34
N LYS A 439 26.88 -5.91 -24.91
CA LYS A 439 27.42 -7.08 -24.16
C LYS A 439 27.57 -8.41 -24.94
N TYR A 440 27.42 -8.43 -26.26
CA TYR A 440 27.71 -9.60 -27.08
C TYR A 440 29.22 -9.85 -27.19
N ARG A 441 29.61 -11.11 -27.44
CA ARG A 441 31.01 -11.52 -27.59
C ARG A 441 31.58 -11.14 -28.97
N SER A 442 30.74 -11.07 -30.00
CA SER A 442 31.10 -10.60 -31.34
C SER A 442 29.93 -9.92 -32.05
N ILE A 443 30.22 -9.20 -33.15
CA ILE A 443 29.20 -8.55 -33.98
C ILE A 443 28.31 -9.60 -34.66
N GLU A 444 28.89 -10.72 -35.08
CA GLU A 444 28.16 -11.82 -35.74
C GLU A 444 27.13 -12.44 -34.79
N GLU A 445 27.49 -12.69 -33.52
CA GLU A 445 26.52 -13.19 -32.53
C GLU A 445 25.37 -12.22 -32.29
N MET A 446 25.68 -10.91 -32.25
CA MET A 446 24.69 -9.86 -32.12
C MET A 446 23.73 -9.85 -33.32
N GLN A 447 24.26 -9.90 -34.55
CA GLN A 447 23.47 -9.95 -35.78
C GLN A 447 22.55 -11.17 -35.82
N GLN A 448 23.10 -12.36 -35.52
CA GLN A 448 22.32 -13.60 -35.46
C GLN A 448 21.22 -13.54 -34.41
N SER A 449 21.48 -12.92 -33.26
CA SER A 449 20.49 -12.76 -32.19
C SER A 449 19.38 -11.78 -32.55
N ILE A 450 19.72 -10.64 -33.15
CA ILE A 450 18.74 -9.67 -33.62
C ILE A 450 17.85 -10.31 -34.69
N ALA A 451 18.44 -10.99 -35.68
CA ALA A 451 17.69 -11.71 -36.70
C ALA A 451 16.76 -12.79 -36.10
N ALA A 452 17.26 -13.59 -35.15
CA ALA A 452 16.50 -14.66 -34.52
C ALA A 452 15.39 -14.16 -33.58
N SER A 453 15.53 -12.95 -33.02
CA SER A 453 14.51 -12.33 -32.17
C SER A 453 13.32 -11.77 -32.95
N GLU A 454 13.48 -11.55 -34.26
CA GLU A 454 12.49 -10.86 -35.11
C GLU A 454 12.06 -9.48 -34.53
N CYS A 455 12.92 -8.86 -33.72
CA CYS A 455 12.64 -7.54 -33.16
C CYS A 455 12.73 -6.47 -34.25
N GLU A 456 11.82 -5.51 -34.21
CA GLU A 456 11.84 -4.35 -35.10
C GLU A 456 12.43 -3.11 -34.42
N ILE A 457 12.63 -3.14 -33.10
CA ILE A 457 13.23 -2.04 -32.33
C ILE A 457 14.50 -2.54 -31.65
N VAL A 458 15.63 -1.91 -31.94
CA VAL A 458 16.92 -2.23 -31.34
C VAL A 458 17.50 -1.01 -30.64
N THR A 459 17.81 -1.16 -29.36
CA THR A 459 18.42 -0.08 -28.57
C THR A 459 19.93 0.01 -28.74
N VAL A 460 20.42 1.23 -28.92
CA VAL A 460 21.84 1.51 -29.17
C VAL A 460 22.32 2.61 -28.23
N ALA A 461 23.41 2.33 -27.51
CA ALA A 461 24.08 3.35 -26.72
C ALA A 461 24.73 4.37 -27.65
N VAL A 462 24.34 5.64 -27.53
CA VAL A 462 24.78 6.74 -28.41
C VAL A 462 26.32 6.84 -28.45
N ARG A 463 26.99 6.60 -27.32
CA ARG A 463 28.46 6.60 -27.22
C ARG A 463 29.15 5.56 -28.11
N ARG A 464 28.45 4.51 -28.56
CA ARG A 464 29.02 3.40 -29.34
C ARG A 464 29.06 3.63 -30.85
N VAL A 465 28.51 4.71 -31.36
CA VAL A 465 28.47 4.98 -32.82
C VAL A 465 29.45 6.10 -33.20
N GLN A 466 30.14 6.71 -32.22
CA GLN A 466 31.24 7.63 -32.50
C GLN A 466 32.41 6.85 -33.09
N THR A 467 32.70 7.13 -34.36
CA THR A 467 33.75 6.50 -35.16
C THR A 467 35.13 6.86 -34.60
N LYS A 468 36.00 5.85 -34.45
CA LYS A 468 37.41 5.86 -33.98
C LYS A 468 37.71 5.49 -32.51
N ALA A 469 36.76 5.01 -31.72
CA ALA A 469 37.10 4.32 -30.47
C ALA A 469 37.49 2.85 -30.77
N PRO A 470 38.60 2.30 -30.21
CA PRO A 470 38.96 0.90 -30.42
C PRO A 470 37.79 -0.04 -30.06
N GLY A 471 37.36 -0.88 -31.00
CA GLY A 471 36.18 -1.76 -30.86
C GLY A 471 34.84 -1.21 -31.38
N HIS A 472 34.82 -0.03 -32.02
CA HIS A 472 33.60 0.65 -32.48
C HIS A 472 33.48 0.80 -34.02
N GLU A 473 34.38 0.18 -34.79
CA GLU A 473 34.23 0.09 -36.25
C GLU A 473 33.19 -1.00 -36.54
N GLY A 474 32.01 -0.61 -37.05
CA GLY A 474 31.09 -1.55 -37.70
C GLY A 474 29.64 -1.58 -37.21
N LEU A 475 29.23 -0.91 -36.12
CA LEU A 475 27.81 -1.03 -35.68
C LEU A 475 26.81 -0.42 -36.67
N ALA A 476 27.17 0.71 -37.29
CA ALA A 476 26.36 1.35 -38.33
C ALA A 476 26.19 0.45 -39.57
N GLU A 477 27.20 -0.35 -39.90
CA GLU A 477 27.23 -1.25 -41.07
C GLU A 477 26.72 -2.66 -40.73
N ALA A 478 26.68 -3.03 -39.44
CA ALA A 478 26.34 -4.36 -38.98
C ALA A 478 24.83 -4.65 -39.06
N LEU A 479 23.96 -3.65 -39.11
CA LEU A 479 22.51 -3.82 -39.09
C LEU A 479 21.85 -3.14 -40.27
N ASP A 480 20.81 -3.77 -40.79
CA ASP A 480 19.95 -3.20 -41.83
C ASP A 480 18.94 -2.24 -41.19
N TRP A 481 19.34 -0.97 -41.05
CA TRP A 481 18.53 0.11 -40.47
C TRP A 481 17.29 0.48 -41.28
N THR A 482 17.11 -0.10 -42.48
CA THR A 482 15.86 0.02 -43.24
C THR A 482 14.78 -0.92 -42.71
N LYS A 483 15.17 -2.01 -42.03
CA LYS A 483 14.27 -2.99 -41.40
C LYS A 483 14.14 -2.81 -39.89
N ILE A 484 15.17 -2.27 -39.25
CA ILE A 484 15.24 -2.10 -37.80
C ILE A 484 15.08 -0.62 -37.45
N TRP A 485 14.13 -0.32 -36.58
CA TRP A 485 13.98 0.98 -35.97
C TRP A 485 14.99 1.17 -34.84
N MET A 486 15.80 2.21 -34.93
CA MET A 486 16.81 2.51 -33.92
C MET A 486 16.13 3.11 -32.69
N LEU A 487 16.50 2.63 -31.49
CA LEU A 487 16.15 3.26 -30.22
C LEU A 487 17.42 3.76 -29.52
N PRO A 488 17.88 4.98 -29.82
CA PRO A 488 19.00 5.58 -29.10
C PRO A 488 18.74 5.54 -27.59
N ASN A 489 19.78 5.31 -26.79
CA ASN A 489 19.67 5.35 -25.33
C ASN A 489 20.74 6.23 -24.68
N THR A 490 20.40 6.77 -23.51
CA THR A 490 21.29 7.64 -22.72
C THR A 490 22.10 6.86 -21.68
N ALA A 491 22.38 5.57 -21.93
CA ALA A 491 23.10 4.73 -20.98
C ALA A 491 24.45 5.34 -20.56
N GLY A 492 24.71 5.32 -19.26
CA GLY A 492 25.91 5.92 -18.64
C GLY A 492 25.83 7.42 -18.38
N CYS A 493 24.65 8.04 -18.49
CA CYS A 493 24.37 9.38 -17.98
C CYS A 493 23.91 9.32 -16.52
N GLN A 494 24.48 10.17 -15.67
CA GLN A 494 24.17 10.21 -14.23
C GLN A 494 23.22 11.35 -13.86
N THR A 495 23.12 12.36 -14.73
CA THR A 495 22.30 13.56 -14.50
C THR A 495 21.31 13.79 -15.65
N ALA A 496 20.26 14.57 -15.37
CA ALA A 496 19.27 14.95 -16.38
C ALA A 496 19.92 15.71 -17.55
N GLU A 497 20.84 16.62 -17.25
CA GLU A 497 21.52 17.46 -18.24
C GLU A 497 22.40 16.62 -19.18
N GLU A 498 23.09 15.61 -18.66
CA GLU A 498 23.85 14.66 -19.47
C GLU A 498 22.92 13.86 -20.40
N ALA A 499 21.83 13.32 -19.85
CA ALA A 499 20.89 12.54 -20.62
C ALA A 499 20.24 13.36 -21.75
N ILE A 500 19.85 14.62 -21.48
CA ILE A 500 19.31 15.52 -22.51
C ILE A 500 20.33 15.75 -23.64
N ARG A 501 21.60 16.01 -23.30
CA ARG A 501 22.66 16.21 -24.31
C ARG A 501 22.88 14.96 -25.17
N VAL A 502 22.93 13.79 -24.53
CA VAL A 502 23.11 12.51 -25.23
C VAL A 502 21.90 12.15 -26.08
N ALA A 503 20.69 12.47 -25.63
CA ALA A 503 19.45 12.28 -26.40
C ALA A 503 19.46 13.07 -27.71
N ARG A 504 19.87 14.34 -27.67
CA ARG A 504 20.04 15.19 -28.87
C ARG A 504 21.03 14.59 -29.86
N LEU A 505 22.17 14.07 -29.37
CA LEU A 505 23.13 13.37 -30.23
C LEU A 505 22.53 12.08 -30.81
N GLY A 506 21.77 11.32 -30.02
CA GLY A 506 21.09 10.11 -30.47
C GLY A 506 20.13 10.34 -31.62
N ARG A 507 19.35 11.44 -31.58
CA ARG A 507 18.48 11.87 -32.69
C ARG A 507 19.27 12.19 -33.96
N GLU A 508 20.37 12.92 -33.86
CA GLU A 508 21.21 13.21 -35.03
C GLU A 508 21.84 11.94 -35.61
N MET A 509 22.20 10.97 -34.77
CA MET A 509 22.70 9.67 -35.23
C MET A 509 21.63 8.85 -35.96
N ALA A 510 20.38 8.84 -35.49
CA ALA A 510 19.30 8.16 -36.19
C ALA A 510 19.06 8.74 -37.58
N LYS A 511 19.16 10.07 -37.73
CA LYS A 511 19.11 10.75 -39.04
C LYS A 511 20.25 10.32 -39.95
N LEU A 512 21.49 10.23 -39.44
CA LEU A 512 22.65 9.77 -40.22
C LEU A 512 22.50 8.33 -40.72
N LEU A 513 21.72 7.50 -40.03
CA LEU A 513 21.39 6.12 -40.43
C LEU A 513 20.13 6.04 -41.31
N GLY A 514 19.65 7.17 -41.83
CA GLY A 514 18.52 7.24 -42.77
C GLY A 514 17.14 7.24 -42.11
N GLN A 515 17.05 7.43 -40.79
CA GLN A 515 15.77 7.52 -40.06
C GLN A 515 15.46 8.97 -39.70
N GLU A 516 15.16 9.80 -40.70
CA GLU A 516 15.01 11.27 -40.54
C GLU A 516 13.91 11.68 -39.54
N ASP A 517 12.82 10.92 -39.50
CA ASP A 517 11.67 11.16 -38.61
C ASP A 517 11.79 10.46 -37.24
N ASN A 518 12.92 9.81 -36.96
CA ASN A 518 13.10 9.07 -35.72
C ASN A 518 13.46 9.99 -34.54
N ASN A 519 12.44 10.26 -33.72
CA ASN A 519 12.56 11.05 -32.50
C ASN A 519 12.56 10.20 -31.22
N PHE A 520 12.75 8.88 -31.33
CA PHE A 520 12.69 7.98 -30.17
C PHE A 520 13.93 8.16 -29.29
N ILE A 521 13.73 8.12 -27.98
CA ILE A 521 14.83 8.08 -27.03
C ILE A 521 14.47 7.20 -25.85
N LYS A 522 15.29 6.16 -25.59
CA LYS A 522 15.26 5.44 -24.33
C LYS A 522 16.00 6.27 -23.28
N LEU A 523 15.23 6.92 -22.42
CA LEU A 523 15.75 7.84 -21.43
C LEU A 523 16.16 7.09 -20.16
N GLU A 524 17.44 7.13 -19.86
CA GLU A 524 18.08 6.53 -18.69
C GLU A 524 18.90 7.58 -17.96
N VAL A 525 18.55 7.85 -16.69
CA VAL A 525 19.33 8.68 -15.77
C VAL A 525 19.68 7.81 -14.56
N ILE A 526 20.93 7.35 -14.47
CA ILE A 526 21.36 6.34 -13.51
C ILE A 526 22.60 6.87 -12.77
N PRO A 527 22.42 7.56 -11.63
CA PRO A 527 23.54 8.07 -10.84
C PRO A 527 24.24 6.96 -10.04
N ASP A 528 23.56 5.87 -9.71
CA ASP A 528 24.12 4.76 -8.93
C ASP A 528 24.86 3.75 -9.82
N PRO A 529 26.21 3.66 -9.73
CA PRO A 529 26.98 2.74 -10.54
C PRO A 529 26.90 1.29 -10.04
N LYS A 530 26.42 1.04 -8.81
CA LYS A 530 26.44 -0.29 -8.18
C LYS A 530 25.18 -1.09 -8.46
N TYR A 531 24.00 -0.53 -8.18
CA TYR A 531 22.73 -1.22 -8.37
C TYR A 531 22.03 -0.82 -9.68
N LEU A 532 22.54 0.19 -10.40
CA LEU A 532 22.02 0.63 -11.69
C LEU A 532 20.52 0.99 -11.64
N LEU A 533 20.08 1.58 -10.54
CA LEU A 533 18.71 2.05 -10.37
C LEU A 533 18.54 3.44 -11.00
N PRO A 534 17.45 3.68 -11.73
CA PRO A 534 17.19 4.99 -12.32
C PRO A 534 16.78 6.01 -11.25
N ASP A 535 17.26 7.24 -11.40
CA ASP A 535 16.83 8.37 -10.58
C ASP A 535 15.45 8.87 -11.04
N PRO A 536 14.40 8.78 -10.19
CA PRO A 536 13.06 9.21 -10.57
C PRO A 536 12.97 10.71 -10.84
N ILE A 537 13.74 11.54 -10.13
CA ILE A 537 13.65 13.00 -10.23
C ILE A 537 14.37 13.46 -11.50
N GLY A 538 15.62 13.03 -11.70
CA GLY A 538 16.39 13.35 -12.90
C GLY A 538 15.74 12.81 -14.17
N THR A 539 15.11 11.64 -14.12
CA THR A 539 14.36 11.08 -15.27
C THR A 539 13.15 11.94 -15.61
N LEU A 540 12.36 12.37 -14.63
CA LEU A 540 11.21 13.25 -14.87
C LEU A 540 11.65 14.61 -15.44
N GLN A 541 12.68 15.23 -14.85
CA GLN A 541 13.23 16.50 -15.32
C GLN A 541 13.72 16.42 -16.78
N ALA A 542 14.44 15.35 -17.13
CA ALA A 542 14.90 15.14 -18.50
C ALA A 542 13.74 14.88 -19.46
N ALA A 543 12.74 14.09 -19.05
CA ALA A 543 11.55 13.81 -19.84
C ALA A 543 10.77 15.09 -20.17
N GLU A 544 10.52 15.96 -19.19
CA GLU A 544 9.82 17.24 -19.40
C GLU A 544 10.50 18.10 -20.46
N GLN A 545 11.83 18.15 -20.47
CA GLN A 545 12.58 18.92 -21.45
C GLN A 545 12.56 18.25 -22.83
N LEU A 546 12.77 16.95 -22.90
CA LEU A 546 12.85 16.21 -24.16
C LEU A 546 11.48 16.14 -24.87
N VAL A 547 10.38 15.96 -24.14
CA VAL A 547 9.04 15.99 -24.72
C VAL A 547 8.75 17.37 -25.32
N LYS A 548 9.12 18.47 -24.65
CA LYS A 548 9.02 19.84 -25.20
C LYS A 548 9.85 20.03 -26.48
N GLU A 549 10.94 19.30 -26.62
CA GLU A 549 11.82 19.30 -27.81
C GLU A 549 11.35 18.33 -28.92
N GLY A 550 10.16 17.74 -28.77
CA GLY A 550 9.54 16.86 -29.77
C GLY A 550 10.08 15.43 -29.79
N PHE A 551 10.76 14.99 -28.71
CA PHE A 551 11.15 13.59 -28.60
C PHE A 551 9.97 12.69 -28.25
N ALA A 552 9.95 11.49 -28.84
CA ALA A 552 9.20 10.36 -28.34
C ALA A 552 10.02 9.72 -27.20
N VAL A 553 9.74 10.14 -25.96
CA VAL A 553 10.50 9.69 -24.78
C VAL A 553 9.96 8.36 -24.28
N LEU A 554 10.85 7.38 -24.14
CA LEU A 554 10.61 6.07 -23.54
C LEU A 554 11.45 5.97 -22.25
N PRO A 555 10.90 6.40 -21.09
CA PRO A 555 11.67 6.53 -19.85
C PRO A 555 11.83 5.20 -19.12
N TYR A 556 13.08 4.83 -18.81
CA TYR A 556 13.42 3.70 -17.94
C TYR A 556 13.29 4.11 -16.47
N ILE A 557 12.40 3.43 -15.74
CA ILE A 557 12.02 3.82 -14.37
C ILE A 557 11.99 2.62 -13.41
N ASN A 558 12.06 2.92 -12.12
CA ASN A 558 11.61 1.97 -11.10
C ASN A 558 10.12 1.65 -11.35
N ALA A 559 9.66 0.47 -10.93
CA ALA A 559 8.24 0.12 -10.97
C ALA A 559 7.46 0.94 -9.92
N ASP A 560 7.22 2.21 -10.25
CA ASP A 560 6.54 3.22 -9.45
C ASP A 560 5.32 3.74 -10.23
N PRO A 561 4.09 3.37 -9.84
CA PRO A 561 2.87 3.80 -10.50
C PRO A 561 2.66 5.33 -10.55
N MET A 562 3.11 6.05 -9.52
CA MET A 562 2.94 7.51 -9.46
C MET A 562 3.90 8.22 -10.39
N LEU A 563 5.16 7.76 -10.47
CA LEU A 563 6.11 8.29 -11.45
C LEU A 563 5.67 7.96 -12.87
N ALA A 564 5.20 6.74 -13.13
CA ALA A 564 4.68 6.34 -14.44
C ALA A 564 3.53 7.27 -14.88
N LYS A 565 2.59 7.56 -13.97
CA LYS A 565 1.49 8.48 -14.24
C LYS A 565 1.97 9.89 -14.57
N ARG A 566 2.92 10.42 -13.80
CA ARG A 566 3.50 11.75 -14.07
C ARG A 566 4.22 11.81 -15.42
N LEU A 567 4.97 10.77 -15.78
CA LEU A 567 5.67 10.70 -17.07
C LEU A 567 4.69 10.62 -18.24
N GLU A 568 3.58 9.91 -18.08
CA GLU A 568 2.47 9.95 -19.02
C GLU A 568 1.89 11.37 -19.15
N ASP A 569 1.59 12.03 -18.03
CA ASP A 569 1.02 13.39 -18.03
C ASP A 569 1.96 14.44 -18.66
N VAL A 570 3.28 14.22 -18.55
CA VAL A 570 4.30 15.02 -19.23
C VAL A 570 4.26 14.84 -20.75
N GLY A 571 3.75 13.70 -21.24
CA GLY A 571 3.65 13.37 -22.66
C GLY A 571 4.70 12.37 -23.15
N CYS A 572 5.27 11.54 -22.27
CA CYS A 572 6.11 10.42 -22.70
C CYS A 572 5.33 9.46 -23.62
N ALA A 573 6.03 8.86 -24.59
CA ALA A 573 5.42 7.97 -25.58
C ALA A 573 5.13 6.57 -25.02
N THR A 574 5.86 6.17 -23.97
CA THR A 574 5.66 4.94 -23.20
C THR A 574 6.04 5.19 -21.74
N VAL A 575 5.89 4.16 -20.89
CA VAL A 575 6.64 4.03 -19.64
C VAL A 575 7.36 2.69 -19.63
N MET A 576 8.60 2.66 -19.11
CA MET A 576 9.42 1.45 -19.10
C MET A 576 9.81 1.02 -17.67
N PRO A 577 8.90 0.41 -16.90
CA PRO A 577 9.20 -0.03 -15.54
C PRO A 577 10.14 -1.24 -15.52
N LEU A 578 11.10 -1.21 -14.59
CA LEU A 578 12.02 -2.32 -14.38
C LEU A 578 11.37 -3.51 -13.66
N ALA A 579 11.61 -4.73 -14.14
CA ALA A 579 11.23 -5.98 -13.45
C ALA A 579 12.12 -6.28 -12.23
N SER A 580 13.42 -6.05 -12.39
CA SER A 580 14.47 -6.08 -11.38
C SER A 580 15.71 -5.35 -11.95
N PRO A 581 16.73 -4.99 -11.13
CA PRO A 581 17.83 -4.14 -11.59
C PRO A 581 18.53 -4.66 -12.86
N ILE A 582 19.01 -3.74 -13.71
CA ILE A 582 19.61 -4.07 -15.02
C ILE A 582 20.74 -5.08 -14.88
N GLY A 583 20.66 -6.14 -15.67
CA GLY A 583 21.70 -7.18 -15.73
C GLY A 583 21.71 -8.14 -14.54
N SER A 584 20.77 -8.02 -13.60
CA SER A 584 20.68 -8.92 -12.44
C SER A 584 20.08 -10.29 -12.77
N GLY A 585 19.16 -10.35 -13.74
CA GLY A 585 18.46 -11.59 -14.11
C GLY A 585 17.60 -12.19 -13.00
N GLN A 586 17.13 -11.37 -12.05
CA GLN A 586 16.37 -11.83 -10.88
C GLN A 586 14.89 -12.12 -11.19
N GLY A 587 14.43 -11.87 -12.41
CA GLY A 587 13.06 -12.05 -12.85
C GLY A 587 12.15 -10.88 -12.48
N LEU A 588 10.84 -11.12 -12.55
CA LEU A 588 9.77 -10.17 -12.23
C LEU A 588 9.60 -10.03 -10.71
N LYS A 589 10.44 -9.22 -10.06
CA LYS A 589 10.37 -8.97 -8.60
C LYS A 589 9.37 -7.88 -8.25
N THR A 590 9.08 -6.98 -9.19
CA THR A 590 8.19 -5.82 -9.01
C THR A 590 6.82 -6.02 -9.67
N THR A 591 6.40 -7.27 -9.88
CA THR A 591 5.18 -7.66 -10.62
C THR A 591 3.92 -6.91 -10.20
N ALA A 592 3.68 -6.75 -8.90
CA ALA A 592 2.50 -6.05 -8.41
C ALA A 592 2.46 -4.58 -8.85
N ASN A 593 3.60 -3.90 -8.85
CA ASN A 593 3.68 -2.51 -9.28
C ASN A 593 3.60 -2.39 -10.81
N ILE A 594 4.22 -3.32 -11.55
CA ILE A 594 4.08 -3.40 -13.01
C ILE A 594 2.61 -3.60 -13.41
N GLN A 595 1.89 -4.47 -12.71
CA GLN A 595 0.45 -4.69 -12.94
C GLN A 595 -0.35 -3.41 -12.76
N ILE A 596 -0.10 -2.65 -11.68
CA ILE A 596 -0.76 -1.36 -11.43
C ILE A 596 -0.44 -0.36 -12.55
N ILE A 597 0.80 -0.33 -13.06
CA ILE A 597 1.18 0.54 -14.18
C ILE A 597 0.44 0.14 -15.45
N ILE A 598 0.38 -1.16 -15.77
CA ILE A 598 -0.35 -1.70 -16.93
C ILE A 598 -1.84 -1.34 -16.88
N GLU A 599 -2.46 -1.45 -15.70
CA GLU A 599 -3.90 -1.19 -15.54
C GLU A 599 -4.26 0.30 -15.66
N ASN A 600 -3.35 1.20 -15.30
CA ASN A 600 -3.64 2.63 -15.19
C ASN A 600 -3.06 3.49 -16.32
N ALA A 601 -2.00 3.04 -17.00
CA ALA A 601 -1.38 3.80 -18.07
C ALA A 601 -2.28 3.81 -19.33
N GLY A 602 -2.55 4.99 -19.88
CA GLY A 602 -3.19 5.15 -21.19
C GLY A 602 -2.21 5.09 -22.37
N ILE A 603 -0.91 4.95 -22.08
CA ILE A 603 0.18 4.81 -23.05
C ILE A 603 0.84 3.42 -22.92
N PRO A 604 1.53 2.93 -23.97
CA PRO A 604 2.13 1.60 -23.93
C PRO A 604 3.09 1.38 -22.76
N VAL A 605 2.98 0.21 -22.11
CA VAL A 605 3.88 -0.18 -21.02
C VAL A 605 4.88 -1.21 -21.51
N VAL A 606 6.17 -0.89 -21.42
CA VAL A 606 7.27 -1.76 -21.85
C VAL A 606 8.03 -2.27 -20.64
N VAL A 607 7.94 -3.56 -20.31
CA VAL A 607 8.73 -4.10 -19.20
C VAL A 607 10.19 -4.18 -19.64
N ASP A 608 11.05 -3.39 -18.98
CA ASP A 608 12.49 -3.32 -19.27
C ASP A 608 13.30 -4.00 -18.15
N ALA A 609 14.45 -4.53 -18.49
CA ALA A 609 15.40 -5.13 -17.57
C ALA A 609 14.82 -6.29 -16.72
N GLY A 610 15.68 -6.90 -15.91
CA GLY A 610 15.30 -7.93 -14.92
C GLY A 610 14.84 -9.30 -15.43
N ILE A 611 14.24 -9.40 -16.61
CA ILE A 611 13.81 -10.67 -17.23
C ILE A 611 15.05 -11.50 -17.60
N GLY A 612 15.16 -12.70 -17.03
CA GLY A 612 16.29 -13.63 -17.21
C GLY A 612 15.97 -14.85 -18.08
N SER A 613 14.69 -15.22 -18.21
CA SER A 613 14.27 -16.44 -18.91
C SER A 613 13.02 -16.25 -19.78
N PRO A 614 12.79 -17.11 -20.80
CA PRO A 614 11.59 -17.04 -21.64
C PRO A 614 10.28 -17.18 -20.86
N SER A 615 10.23 -17.99 -19.78
CA SER A 615 9.02 -18.11 -18.95
C SER A 615 8.64 -16.79 -18.28
N GLU A 616 9.62 -15.98 -17.88
CA GLU A 616 9.37 -14.66 -17.29
C GLU A 616 8.93 -13.64 -18.35
N ALA A 617 9.45 -13.74 -19.58
CA ALA A 617 8.99 -12.94 -20.71
C ALA A 617 7.50 -13.24 -21.03
N ALA A 618 7.13 -14.52 -21.09
CA ALA A 618 5.73 -14.93 -21.27
C ALA A 618 4.85 -14.41 -20.14
N GLN A 619 5.30 -14.53 -18.88
CA GLN A 619 4.58 -14.01 -17.72
C GLN A 619 4.37 -12.50 -17.80
N ALA A 620 5.38 -11.72 -18.21
CA ALA A 620 5.24 -10.27 -18.35
C ALA A 620 4.16 -9.89 -19.40
N MET A 621 4.11 -10.61 -20.52
CA MET A 621 3.06 -10.40 -21.53
C MET A 621 1.67 -10.88 -21.06
N GLU A 622 1.60 -11.96 -20.27
CA GLU A 622 0.35 -12.44 -19.66
C GLU A 622 -0.25 -11.43 -18.67
N LEU A 623 0.57 -10.59 -18.02
CA LEU A 623 0.09 -9.49 -17.16
C LEU A 623 -0.59 -8.38 -17.96
N GLY A 624 -0.35 -8.32 -19.27
CA GLY A 624 -0.88 -7.29 -20.15
C GLY A 624 0.14 -6.25 -20.61
N ALA A 625 1.44 -6.47 -20.39
CA ALA A 625 2.46 -5.59 -20.95
C ALA A 625 2.34 -5.48 -22.48
N ASP A 626 2.61 -4.30 -23.02
CA ASP A 626 2.52 -4.07 -24.47
C ASP A 626 3.75 -4.57 -25.20
N ALA A 627 4.92 -4.47 -24.57
CA ALA A 627 6.18 -4.92 -25.13
C ALA A 627 7.20 -5.25 -24.03
N LEU A 628 8.29 -5.91 -24.42
CA LEU A 628 9.41 -6.25 -23.55
C LEU A 628 10.71 -5.69 -24.13
N LEU A 629 11.61 -5.19 -23.29
CA LEU A 629 12.99 -4.90 -23.69
C LEU A 629 13.96 -5.83 -22.95
N ILE A 630 14.57 -6.77 -23.68
CA ILE A 630 15.39 -7.84 -23.11
C ILE A 630 16.72 -7.94 -23.84
N ASN A 631 17.77 -7.30 -23.32
CA ASN A 631 19.12 -7.42 -23.90
C ASN A 631 20.04 -8.36 -23.12
N SER A 632 20.25 -8.13 -21.82
CA SER A 632 21.33 -8.80 -21.08
C SER A 632 21.13 -10.33 -21.01
N ALA A 633 19.90 -10.80 -20.87
CA ALA A 633 19.59 -12.24 -20.86
C ALA A 633 19.89 -12.91 -22.21
N ILE A 634 19.70 -12.20 -23.33
CA ILE A 634 20.05 -12.70 -24.67
C ILE A 634 21.56 -12.67 -24.85
N ALA A 635 22.16 -11.49 -24.70
CA ALA A 635 23.56 -11.24 -25.04
C ALA A 635 24.57 -12.03 -24.17
N LEU A 636 24.23 -12.27 -22.90
CA LEU A 636 25.10 -13.00 -21.96
C LEU A 636 24.79 -14.50 -21.87
N SER A 637 23.82 -15.01 -22.64
CA SER A 637 23.51 -16.44 -22.66
C SER A 637 24.61 -17.24 -23.37
N GLN A 638 24.66 -18.55 -23.12
CA GLN A 638 25.62 -19.43 -23.79
C GLN A 638 25.42 -19.46 -25.31
N ASN A 639 24.16 -19.41 -25.77
CA ASN A 639 23.76 -19.34 -27.17
C ASN A 639 22.77 -18.17 -27.38
N PRO A 640 23.29 -16.96 -27.69
CA PRO A 640 22.48 -15.75 -27.84
C PRO A 640 21.38 -15.86 -28.90
N ALA A 641 21.65 -16.43 -30.06
CA ALA A 641 20.66 -16.57 -31.13
C ALA A 641 19.50 -17.51 -30.75
N ALA A 642 19.81 -18.63 -30.09
CA ALA A 642 18.77 -19.54 -29.60
C ALA A 642 17.93 -18.88 -28.49
N MET A 643 18.57 -18.16 -27.56
CA MET A 643 17.86 -17.44 -26.50
C MET A 643 16.98 -16.32 -27.06
N ALA A 644 17.47 -15.58 -28.05
CA ALA A 644 16.70 -14.55 -28.75
C ALA A 644 15.42 -15.11 -29.38
N ARG A 645 15.53 -16.24 -30.09
CA ARG A 645 14.36 -16.95 -30.65
C ARG A 645 13.39 -17.41 -29.57
N ALA A 646 13.90 -17.95 -28.46
CA ALA A 646 13.07 -18.39 -27.34
C ALA A 646 12.32 -17.24 -26.68
N MET A 647 12.97 -16.08 -26.49
CA MET A 647 12.33 -14.86 -25.96
C MET A 647 11.25 -14.34 -26.91
N ASN A 648 11.46 -14.38 -28.24
CA ASN A 648 10.43 -14.01 -29.21
C ASN A 648 9.20 -14.92 -29.10
N LEU A 649 9.41 -16.24 -29.11
CA LEU A 649 8.32 -17.21 -28.97
C LEU A 649 7.55 -17.04 -27.66
N ALA A 650 8.25 -16.77 -26.56
CA ALA A 650 7.62 -16.48 -25.26
C ALA A 650 6.80 -15.19 -25.28
N THR A 651 7.31 -14.15 -25.94
CA THR A 651 6.59 -12.86 -26.09
C THR A 651 5.29 -13.06 -26.86
N ILE A 652 5.34 -13.82 -27.97
CA ILE A 652 4.16 -14.16 -28.77
C ILE A 652 3.18 -15.02 -27.95
N ALA A 653 3.68 -16.08 -27.30
CA ALA A 653 2.84 -16.99 -26.52
C ALA A 653 2.14 -16.28 -25.36
N GLY A 654 2.86 -15.45 -24.59
CA GLY A 654 2.29 -14.71 -23.48
C GLY A 654 1.26 -13.67 -23.95
N ARG A 655 1.50 -12.98 -25.08
CA ARG A 655 0.50 -12.05 -25.65
C ARG A 655 -0.75 -12.78 -26.11
N LEU A 656 -0.59 -13.93 -26.77
CA LEU A 656 -1.74 -14.76 -27.18
C LEU A 656 -2.51 -15.27 -25.96
N ALA A 657 -1.83 -15.67 -24.89
CA ALA A 657 -2.47 -16.10 -23.65
C ALA A 657 -3.26 -14.96 -22.98
N TYR A 658 -2.71 -13.74 -22.97
CA TYR A 658 -3.43 -12.54 -22.51
C TYR A 658 -4.70 -12.29 -23.33
N LEU A 659 -4.58 -12.27 -24.66
CA LEU A 659 -5.72 -12.02 -25.56
C LEU A 659 -6.78 -13.14 -25.53
N ALA A 660 -6.35 -14.39 -25.32
CA ALA A 660 -7.26 -15.54 -25.19
C ALA A 660 -8.06 -15.51 -23.89
N GLY A 661 -7.62 -14.72 -22.90
CA GLY A 661 -8.21 -14.71 -21.56
C GLY A 661 -7.79 -15.96 -20.80
N ARG A 662 -6.72 -15.85 -20.00
CA ARG A 662 -6.28 -16.93 -19.12
C ARG A 662 -7.41 -17.35 -18.18
N MET A 663 -7.54 -18.66 -17.94
CA MET A 663 -8.48 -19.20 -16.95
C MET A 663 -8.28 -18.48 -15.61
N PRO A 664 -9.36 -17.98 -14.96
CA PRO A 664 -9.25 -17.32 -13.67
C PRO A 664 -8.53 -18.22 -12.68
N ILE A 665 -7.54 -17.66 -11.98
CA ILE A 665 -6.90 -18.36 -10.87
C ILE A 665 -7.98 -18.59 -9.82
N LYS A 666 -8.20 -19.85 -9.47
CA LYS A 666 -9.08 -20.28 -8.40
C LYS A 666 -8.22 -20.91 -7.32
N ASP A 667 -8.57 -20.67 -6.07
CA ASP A 667 -7.87 -21.26 -4.92
C ASP A 667 -8.21 -22.75 -4.73
N TYR A 668 -9.09 -23.30 -5.57
CA TYR A 668 -9.55 -24.68 -5.50
C TYR A 668 -9.57 -25.33 -6.88
N ALA A 669 -9.27 -26.64 -6.91
CA ALA A 669 -9.42 -27.45 -8.10
C ALA A 669 -10.90 -27.72 -8.39
N SER A 670 -11.29 -27.63 -9.66
CA SER A 670 -12.58 -28.11 -10.14
C SER A 670 -12.34 -29.38 -10.93
N ALA A 671 -13.03 -30.47 -10.61
CA ALA A 671 -12.93 -31.70 -11.39
C ALA A 671 -13.36 -31.41 -12.85
N SER A 672 -12.50 -31.77 -13.81
CA SER A 672 -12.77 -31.62 -15.24
C SER A 672 -13.60 -32.77 -15.83
N SER A 673 -13.74 -33.87 -15.09
CA SER A 673 -14.46 -35.08 -15.51
C SER A 673 -15.85 -35.16 -14.87
N PRO A 674 -16.88 -35.65 -15.59
CA PRO A 674 -18.21 -35.88 -15.02
C PRO A 674 -18.16 -36.86 -13.84
N LEU A 675 -18.85 -36.55 -12.75
CA LEU A 675 -18.97 -37.42 -11.57
C LEU A 675 -19.87 -38.65 -11.80
N THR A 676 -20.48 -38.79 -12.98
CA THR A 676 -21.27 -39.97 -13.35
C THR A 676 -20.37 -41.19 -13.51
N GLY A 677 -20.49 -42.15 -12.57
CA GLY A 677 -19.83 -43.46 -12.64
C GLY A 677 -18.76 -43.72 -11.57
N THR A 678 -18.60 -42.87 -10.55
CA THR A 678 -17.67 -43.15 -9.45
C THR A 678 -18.27 -44.15 -8.46
N ILE A 679 -17.59 -45.29 -8.31
CA ILE A 679 -17.96 -46.38 -7.39
C ILE A 679 -17.65 -45.89 -5.98
N THR A 680 -18.69 -45.67 -5.18
CA THR A 680 -18.57 -45.41 -3.74
C THR A 680 -18.03 -46.64 -3.05
N SER A 681 -16.82 -46.54 -2.48
CA SER A 681 -16.24 -47.54 -1.56
C SER A 681 -16.35 -47.05 -0.13
#